data_AF-A0A7X0LEV1-F1
#
_entry.id   AF-A0A7X0LEV1-F1
#
_cell.length_a   1.000
_cell.length_b   1.000
_cell.length_c   1.000
_cell.angle_alpha   90.00
_cell.angle_beta   90.00
_cell.angle_gamma   90.00
#
_symmetry.space_group_name_H-M   'P 1'
#
loop_
_entity.id
_entity.type
_entity.pdbx_description
1 polymer ?
#
loop_
_entity_poly.entity_id
_entity_poly.type
_entity_poly.pdbx_seq_one_letter_code
_entity_poly.pdbx_strand_id
1 'polypeptide(L)'
;MTVELTAARVESRVVTLPVDHEGWMAWLIGNTEPDWRPDEWDAANWLFTGDPDKDETAIWRCNSAGCHVAVRATRHLCRSCYEQFLESGLSREEFAEVGRRAMIRPLPGERPSCSVERDGVRCASRAQSRGAGNPHYVKWRYHLKAGRTARTLDEWLQVEAEPLPPGLVGACAGSAAGRVPLCAYHRDRWRLHRKDAGMKGTIHEGMVEWAAVQPPWLTGFQFSLVTLPELLRHELRYALAERDKQRPTLSPVAMRLMVRGLADVSSIAELTDKKLGDLGYLDRNCEAHWNDVVRLVRGAFDGFRGVDPLDRPVWELGDLGLRSRTQSGVRVSSRRLDVTQIRQEWLRRVLADWGRETTPDNNDFRRTFEGCLSASRALSARPGGGHDPGALKVTDMDAVVATIRDRKRQDGTATLSYGSRADLLAHFCQLLDFGRRFQILDHVTSVFARHPHHKIPYEDPAEDMAGRAIPENVLAQLDAHIHLIGEDFAYADMAPDAVKAMLRTVYILLRDTGRRPWEVRWLRMDCLEAQDSEYILIWDNHKARRNRRRLEIGRETAFAIQEWLAIRRTLKVPTRSRTFLFPTARHGYDACIDADTVAKMLRRWVDGLPELLTDTVDKDGNLLPFDRSRIFAYAFRHTYAQRHADAGTELNTLRDLMDHKSADTTMGYFKVSTEKHRKAVETMSQHVVDRYGNPSPTPSATAYEVRSVAVPFGNCKEPSNVKAGGGSCRIRFQCSGCAFYRPDPSFLPAVEDHIRALKADREMARALGTAEFVVRNLSDQIDSFQNVVTSLRRQIEVMPEEDRRHLEEASAVLRKVRAAAPPPAPPCRSVSCRTMSPDLPVVAVRPPVTDWTLRVTAPVAVFSTIQRGVSSSLS
;
A
#
# COMPACT_ATOMS: atom_id res chain seq x y z
N MET A 1 -49.52 29.34 19.51
CA MET A 1 -49.13 30.40 18.56
C MET A 1 -47.71 30.13 18.12
N THR A 2 -47.59 29.29 17.12
CA THR A 2 -46.35 28.77 16.54
C THR A 2 -46.10 29.59 15.29
N VAL A 3 -45.04 30.39 15.28
CA VAL A 3 -44.67 31.19 14.10
C VAL A 3 -43.89 30.26 13.16
N GLU A 4 -44.58 29.77 12.13
CA GLU A 4 -43.98 29.15 10.96
C GLU A 4 -43.17 30.21 10.19
N LEU A 5 -41.85 30.13 10.26
CA LEU A 5 -40.97 30.79 9.31
C LEU A 5 -40.88 29.91 8.05
N THR A 6 -41.75 30.20 7.09
CA THR A 6 -41.70 29.71 5.72
C THR A 6 -40.39 30.13 5.07
N ALA A 7 -39.42 29.22 5.00
CA ALA A 7 -38.27 29.38 4.13
C ALA A 7 -38.78 29.35 2.68
N ALA A 8 -38.85 30.52 2.05
CA ALA A 8 -39.09 30.64 0.62
C ALA A 8 -37.99 29.86 -0.12
N ARG A 9 -38.34 28.68 -0.64
CA ARG A 9 -37.56 28.01 -1.68
C ARG A 9 -37.49 28.97 -2.86
N VAL A 10 -36.35 29.61 -3.06
CA VAL A 10 -35.98 30.11 -4.38
C VAL A 10 -35.76 28.86 -5.22
N GLU A 11 -36.82 28.34 -5.83
CA GLU A 11 -36.68 27.49 -7.00
C GLU A 11 -36.01 28.36 -8.06
N SER A 12 -34.70 28.18 -8.23
CA SER A 12 -34.05 28.62 -9.45
C SER A 12 -34.79 27.92 -10.58
N ARG A 13 -35.66 28.65 -11.29
CA ARG A 13 -36.14 28.27 -12.61
C ARG A 13 -34.89 28.26 -13.51
N VAL A 14 -34.16 27.14 -13.48
CA VAL A 14 -33.24 26.79 -14.54
C VAL A 14 -34.13 26.62 -15.75
N VAL A 15 -34.14 27.62 -16.62
CA VAL A 15 -34.70 27.50 -17.96
C VAL A 15 -33.87 26.40 -18.62
N THR A 16 -34.35 25.16 -18.59
CA THR A 16 -33.79 24.09 -19.41
C THR A 16 -34.11 24.45 -20.85
N LEU A 17 -33.15 25.11 -21.51
CA LEU A 17 -33.16 25.25 -22.95
C LEU A 17 -33.34 23.84 -23.56
N PRO A 18 -34.17 23.69 -24.60
CA PRO A 18 -34.29 22.42 -25.30
C PRO A 18 -32.89 21.99 -25.79
N VAL A 19 -32.56 20.72 -25.57
CA VAL A 19 -31.26 20.19 -25.97
C VAL A 19 -31.21 20.14 -27.49
N ASP A 20 -30.17 20.72 -28.07
CA ASP A 20 -29.86 20.59 -29.49
C ASP A 20 -29.34 19.17 -29.78
N HIS A 21 -30.26 18.24 -30.04
CA HIS A 21 -29.92 16.84 -30.33
C HIS A 21 -29.15 16.69 -31.65
N GLU A 22 -29.43 17.53 -32.66
CA GLU A 22 -28.72 17.48 -33.94
C GLU A 22 -27.28 17.97 -33.78
N GLY A 23 -27.08 19.10 -33.09
CA GLY A 23 -25.75 19.61 -32.76
C GLY A 23 -24.97 18.66 -31.84
N TRP A 24 -25.63 18.03 -30.87
CA TRP A 24 -25.01 17.01 -30.01
C TRP A 24 -24.55 15.79 -30.81
N MET A 25 -25.40 15.29 -31.71
CA MET A 25 -25.05 14.17 -32.58
C MET A 25 -23.88 14.51 -33.52
N ALA A 26 -23.89 15.69 -34.13
CA ALA A 26 -22.79 16.16 -34.96
C ALA A 26 -21.48 16.27 -34.18
N TRP A 27 -21.55 16.78 -32.93
CA TRP A 27 -20.39 16.84 -32.04
C TRP A 27 -19.84 15.45 -31.72
N LEU A 28 -20.71 14.48 -31.39
CA LEU A 28 -20.30 13.10 -31.11
C LEU A 28 -19.60 12.47 -32.31
N ILE A 29 -20.15 12.63 -33.52
CA ILE A 29 -19.56 12.12 -34.75
C ILE A 29 -18.18 12.75 -34.99
N GLY A 30 -18.06 14.07 -34.84
CA GLY A 30 -16.79 14.78 -35.05
C GLY A 30 -15.71 14.48 -33.99
N ASN A 31 -16.10 14.05 -32.79
CA ASN A 31 -15.19 13.77 -31.68
C ASN A 31 -15.00 12.27 -31.40
N THR A 32 -15.52 11.38 -32.27
CA THR A 32 -15.33 9.94 -32.16
C THR A 32 -14.41 9.44 -33.26
N GLU A 33 -13.37 8.69 -32.90
CA GLU A 33 -12.47 8.06 -33.86
C GLU A 33 -13.25 7.10 -34.78
N PRO A 34 -13.16 7.23 -36.13
CA PRO A 34 -13.92 6.40 -37.07
C PRO A 34 -13.55 4.92 -36.98
N ASP A 35 -12.25 4.62 -36.90
CA ASP A 35 -11.66 3.27 -37.01
C ASP A 35 -11.40 2.61 -35.64
N TRP A 36 -12.34 2.73 -34.70
CA TRP A 36 -12.23 2.05 -33.41
C TRP A 36 -12.30 0.53 -33.59
N ARG A 37 -11.28 -0.19 -33.12
CA ARG A 37 -11.16 -1.67 -33.19
C ARG A 37 -11.51 -2.21 -34.59
N PRO A 38 -10.70 -1.90 -35.62
CA PRO A 38 -11.05 -2.17 -37.02
C PRO A 38 -11.26 -3.67 -37.33
N ASP A 39 -10.65 -4.57 -36.55
CA ASP A 39 -10.82 -6.02 -36.72
C ASP A 39 -12.08 -6.58 -36.04
N GLU A 40 -12.68 -5.83 -35.11
CA GLU A 40 -13.80 -6.30 -34.27
C GLU A 40 -15.08 -5.47 -34.48
N TRP A 41 -14.98 -4.23 -34.98
CA TRP A 41 -16.10 -3.30 -35.16
C TRP A 41 -16.51 -3.15 -36.63
N ASP A 42 -17.78 -3.45 -36.91
CA ASP A 42 -18.42 -3.23 -38.20
C ASP A 42 -19.36 -2.02 -38.08
N ALA A 43 -18.88 -0.87 -38.57
CA ALA A 43 -19.61 0.39 -38.53
C ALA A 43 -20.88 0.38 -39.40
N ALA A 44 -20.89 -0.34 -40.52
CA ALA A 44 -22.03 -0.40 -41.43
C ALA A 44 -23.22 -1.13 -40.80
N ASN A 45 -22.95 -2.16 -39.99
CA ASN A 45 -23.98 -2.97 -39.34
C ASN A 45 -24.15 -2.69 -37.83
N TRP A 46 -23.42 -1.71 -37.28
CA TRP A 46 -23.39 -1.42 -35.83
C TRP A 46 -23.16 -2.69 -35.00
N LEU A 47 -22.22 -3.53 -35.45
CA LEU A 47 -21.95 -4.85 -34.91
C LEU A 47 -20.53 -4.93 -34.37
N PHE A 48 -20.40 -5.38 -33.13
CA PHE A 48 -19.12 -5.76 -32.55
C PHE A 48 -18.98 -7.28 -32.53
N THR A 49 -17.85 -7.78 -33.01
CA THR A 49 -17.44 -9.20 -32.98
C THR A 49 -16.10 -9.32 -32.27
N GLY A 50 -16.16 -9.72 -31.00
CA GLY A 50 -14.97 -9.87 -30.17
C GLY A 50 -14.06 -11.01 -30.62
N ASP A 51 -12.77 -10.74 -30.69
CA ASP A 51 -11.72 -11.73 -30.90
C ASP A 51 -11.39 -12.39 -29.56
N PRO A 52 -11.67 -13.70 -29.38
CA PRO A 52 -11.41 -14.39 -28.11
C PRO A 52 -9.92 -14.60 -27.81
N ASP A 53 -9.03 -14.35 -28.77
CA ASP A 53 -7.59 -14.48 -28.62
C ASP A 53 -6.94 -13.14 -28.20
N LYS A 54 -7.72 -12.05 -28.14
CA LYS A 54 -7.32 -10.73 -27.62
C LYS A 54 -7.74 -10.56 -26.15
N ASP A 55 -6.79 -10.28 -25.27
CA ASP A 55 -7.04 -10.05 -23.84
C ASP A 55 -7.91 -8.81 -23.57
N GLU A 56 -8.00 -7.89 -24.54
CA GLU A 56 -8.86 -6.71 -24.53
C GLU A 56 -10.36 -7.05 -24.64
N THR A 57 -10.70 -8.29 -24.99
CA THR A 57 -12.08 -8.74 -25.13
C THR A 57 -12.36 -9.79 -24.05
N ALA A 58 -13.06 -9.39 -22.98
CA ALA A 58 -13.30 -10.19 -21.77
C ALA A 58 -14.33 -11.32 -21.96
N ILE A 59 -14.03 -12.20 -22.90
CA ILE A 59 -14.79 -13.39 -23.23
C ILE A 59 -13.81 -14.40 -23.83
N TRP A 60 -13.87 -15.65 -23.37
CA TRP A 60 -12.88 -16.66 -23.75
C TRP A 60 -13.57 -17.86 -24.39
N ARG A 61 -12.80 -18.70 -25.08
CA ARG A 61 -13.27 -20.01 -25.54
C ARG A 61 -13.31 -20.99 -24.36
N CYS A 62 -14.27 -21.93 -24.42
CA CYS A 62 -14.34 -23.04 -23.48
C CYS A 62 -13.03 -23.83 -23.47
N ASN A 63 -12.54 -24.16 -22.28
CA ASN A 63 -11.28 -24.88 -22.07
C ASN A 63 -11.37 -26.39 -22.35
N SER A 64 -12.14 -26.78 -23.35
CA SER A 64 -12.26 -28.17 -23.78
C SER A 64 -11.84 -28.21 -25.24
N ALA A 65 -10.93 -29.12 -25.60
CA ALA A 65 -10.45 -29.26 -26.97
C ALA A 65 -11.63 -29.32 -27.95
N GLY A 66 -11.59 -28.46 -28.97
CA GLY A 66 -12.63 -28.33 -29.98
C GLY A 66 -13.92 -27.62 -29.55
N CYS A 67 -14.06 -27.16 -28.30
CA CYS A 67 -15.25 -26.42 -27.87
C CYS A 67 -15.07 -24.91 -28.08
N HIS A 68 -15.85 -24.32 -28.99
CA HIS A 68 -15.81 -22.89 -29.28
C HIS A 68 -16.91 -22.08 -28.58
N VAL A 69 -17.54 -22.66 -27.55
CA VAL A 69 -18.56 -21.95 -26.77
C VAL A 69 -17.89 -20.86 -25.94
N ALA A 70 -18.44 -19.65 -26.00
CA ALA A 70 -17.98 -18.53 -25.20
C ALA A 70 -18.18 -18.78 -23.70
N VAL A 71 -17.17 -18.51 -22.90
CA VAL A 71 -17.16 -18.59 -21.43
C VAL A 71 -16.67 -17.28 -20.83
N ARG A 72 -17.07 -17.02 -19.58
CA ARG A 72 -16.84 -15.73 -18.89
C ARG A 72 -15.51 -15.64 -18.13
N ALA A 73 -14.67 -16.66 -18.19
CA ALA A 73 -13.36 -16.68 -17.55
C ALA A 73 -12.39 -17.61 -18.29
N THR A 74 -11.10 -17.32 -18.20
CA THR A 74 -10.06 -18.18 -18.74
C THR A 74 -10.10 -19.56 -18.09
N ARG A 75 -9.80 -20.59 -18.87
CA ARG A 75 -9.77 -22.01 -18.41
C ARG A 75 -11.12 -22.55 -17.89
N HIS A 76 -12.22 -21.85 -18.11
CA HIS A 76 -13.55 -22.36 -17.76
C HIS A 76 -14.12 -23.29 -18.83
N LEU A 77 -14.90 -24.26 -18.38
CA LEU A 77 -15.72 -25.11 -19.24
C LEU A 77 -17.11 -24.49 -19.41
N CYS A 78 -17.70 -24.60 -20.61
CA CYS A 78 -19.11 -24.31 -20.79
C CYS A 78 -19.94 -25.35 -20.04
N ARG A 79 -21.21 -25.04 -19.71
CA ARG A 79 -22.07 -25.94 -18.92
C ARG A 79 -22.07 -27.39 -19.43
N SER A 80 -22.23 -27.59 -20.74
CA SER A 80 -22.24 -28.94 -21.31
C SER A 80 -20.89 -29.66 -21.23
N CYS A 81 -19.77 -28.93 -21.37
CA CYS A 81 -18.44 -29.54 -21.21
C CYS A 81 -18.13 -29.79 -19.73
N TYR A 82 -18.65 -28.97 -18.83
CA TYR A 82 -18.52 -29.16 -17.39
C TYR A 82 -19.29 -30.41 -16.92
N GLU A 83 -20.52 -30.62 -17.40
CA GLU A 83 -21.31 -31.83 -17.13
C GLU A 83 -20.57 -33.10 -17.63
N GLN A 84 -19.99 -33.06 -18.84
CA GLN A 84 -19.21 -34.18 -19.37
C GLN A 84 -17.86 -34.38 -18.67
N PHE A 85 -17.24 -33.31 -18.19
CA PHE A 85 -16.04 -33.39 -17.36
C PHE A 85 -16.33 -34.16 -16.08
N LEU A 86 -17.43 -33.83 -15.38
CA LEU A 86 -17.85 -34.56 -14.17
C LEU A 86 -18.10 -36.05 -14.44
N GLU A 87 -18.69 -36.38 -15.59
CA GLU A 87 -18.93 -37.77 -16.01
C GLU A 87 -17.66 -38.51 -16.45
N SER A 88 -16.61 -37.80 -16.85
CA SER A 88 -15.40 -38.40 -17.43
C SER A 88 -14.43 -39.00 -16.42
N GLY A 89 -14.44 -38.52 -15.17
CA GLY A 89 -13.47 -38.91 -14.14
C GLY A 89 -12.03 -38.45 -14.39
N LEU A 90 -11.76 -37.67 -15.45
CA LEU A 90 -10.44 -37.13 -15.78
C LEU A 90 -10.08 -35.92 -14.90
N SER A 91 -8.79 -35.61 -14.79
CA SER A 91 -8.37 -34.29 -14.28
C SER A 91 -8.79 -33.17 -15.24
N ARG A 92 -8.77 -31.92 -14.77
CA ARG A 92 -9.16 -30.76 -15.61
C ARG A 92 -8.21 -30.57 -16.78
N GLU A 93 -6.94 -30.82 -16.58
CA GLU A 93 -5.88 -30.74 -17.58
C GLU A 93 -6.08 -31.82 -18.65
N GLU A 94 -6.29 -33.07 -18.25
CA GLU A 94 -6.56 -34.18 -19.18
C GLU A 94 -7.86 -33.97 -19.97
N PHE A 95 -8.93 -33.50 -19.30
CA PHE A 95 -10.19 -33.21 -19.99
C PHE A 95 -10.07 -32.04 -20.97
N ALA A 96 -9.22 -31.05 -20.67
CA ALA A 96 -8.97 -29.93 -21.57
C ALA A 96 -8.32 -30.38 -22.88
N GLU A 97 -7.43 -31.36 -22.83
CA GLU A 97 -6.74 -31.95 -23.99
C GLU A 97 -7.61 -32.95 -24.76
N VAL A 98 -8.30 -33.85 -24.05
CA VAL A 98 -9.16 -34.89 -24.67
C VAL A 98 -10.43 -34.27 -25.26
N GLY A 99 -11.01 -33.29 -24.57
CA GLY A 99 -12.19 -32.60 -25.02
C GLY A 99 -13.48 -33.42 -24.98
N ARG A 100 -14.52 -32.88 -25.62
CA ARG A 100 -15.88 -33.43 -25.66
C ARG A 100 -15.97 -34.67 -26.58
N ARG A 101 -16.77 -35.70 -26.21
CA ARG A 101 -17.05 -36.87 -27.09
C ARG A 101 -17.91 -36.56 -28.33
N ALA A 102 -18.60 -35.41 -28.36
CA ALA A 102 -19.59 -35.08 -29.39
C ALA A 102 -19.19 -33.87 -30.25
N MET A 103 -19.45 -34.02 -31.56
CA MET A 103 -19.08 -33.11 -32.66
C MET A 103 -19.24 -31.63 -32.33
N ILE A 104 -18.17 -30.89 -32.62
CA ILE A 104 -18.02 -29.44 -32.50
C ILE A 104 -19.13 -28.75 -33.31
N ARG A 105 -19.88 -27.81 -32.71
CA ARG A 105 -20.63 -26.82 -33.51
C ARG A 105 -19.64 -25.70 -33.87
N PRO A 106 -19.19 -25.60 -35.13
CA PRO A 106 -18.34 -24.48 -35.53
C PRO A 106 -19.09 -23.16 -35.37
N LEU A 107 -18.35 -22.08 -35.06
CA LEU A 107 -18.90 -20.74 -34.90
C LEU A 107 -19.65 -20.32 -36.19
N PRO A 108 -20.72 -19.52 -36.06
CA PRO A 108 -21.21 -18.74 -37.20
C PRO A 108 -20.06 -17.88 -37.75
N GLY A 109 -19.64 -18.13 -39.00
CA GLY A 109 -18.50 -17.45 -39.65
C GLY A 109 -17.29 -18.34 -39.95
N GLU A 110 -17.00 -19.34 -39.10
CA GLU A 110 -15.90 -20.31 -39.31
C GLU A 110 -16.30 -21.49 -40.22
N ARG A 111 -17.60 -21.64 -40.50
CA ARG A 111 -18.06 -22.62 -41.47
C ARG A 111 -17.63 -22.19 -42.88
N PRO A 112 -17.10 -23.12 -43.70
CA PRO A 112 -16.87 -22.80 -45.11
C PRO A 112 -18.18 -22.39 -45.77
N SER A 113 -18.10 -21.57 -46.81
CA SER A 113 -19.28 -21.23 -47.61
C SER A 113 -19.89 -22.50 -48.21
N CYS A 114 -21.20 -22.48 -48.46
CA CYS A 114 -21.85 -23.52 -49.23
C CYS A 114 -21.16 -23.65 -50.60
N SER A 115 -20.94 -24.88 -51.04
CA SER A 115 -20.24 -25.19 -52.31
C SER A 115 -21.02 -24.83 -53.57
N VAL A 116 -22.25 -24.32 -53.44
CA VAL A 116 -23.09 -23.92 -54.57
C VAL A 116 -22.61 -22.57 -55.12
N GLU A 117 -22.17 -22.60 -56.38
CA GLU A 117 -21.81 -21.43 -57.18
C GLU A 117 -22.39 -21.63 -58.59
N ARG A 118 -23.08 -20.61 -59.11
CA ARG A 118 -23.67 -20.60 -60.46
C ARG A 118 -23.46 -19.24 -61.09
N ASP A 119 -23.00 -19.22 -62.33
CA ASP A 119 -22.80 -18.00 -63.10
C ASP A 119 -22.02 -16.90 -62.35
N GLY A 120 -21.00 -17.29 -61.59
CA GLY A 120 -20.18 -16.39 -60.76
C GLY A 120 -20.83 -15.92 -59.45
N VAL A 121 -22.06 -16.35 -59.14
CA VAL A 121 -22.77 -16.06 -57.90
C VAL A 121 -22.59 -17.20 -56.90
N ARG A 122 -21.91 -16.91 -55.79
CA ARG A 122 -21.74 -17.86 -54.69
C ARG A 122 -22.92 -17.80 -53.71
N CYS A 123 -23.35 -18.96 -53.25
CA CYS A 123 -24.38 -19.05 -52.23
C CYS A 123 -23.95 -18.35 -50.92
N ALA A 124 -24.80 -17.47 -50.40
CA ALA A 124 -24.56 -16.74 -49.14
C ALA A 124 -24.70 -17.62 -47.89
N SER A 125 -25.17 -18.86 -48.02
CA SER A 125 -25.34 -19.80 -46.91
C SER A 125 -24.00 -20.42 -46.50
N ARG A 126 -23.83 -20.69 -45.21
CA ARG A 126 -22.67 -21.42 -44.68
C ARG A 126 -22.91 -22.94 -44.74
N ALA A 127 -21.90 -23.71 -45.13
CA ALA A 127 -21.98 -25.17 -45.18
C ALA A 127 -22.20 -25.74 -43.77
N GLN A 128 -23.24 -26.58 -43.64
CA GLN A 128 -23.57 -27.25 -42.39
C GLN A 128 -23.34 -28.75 -42.43
N SER A 129 -23.49 -29.36 -43.61
CA SER A 129 -23.36 -30.80 -43.81
C SER A 129 -22.75 -31.06 -45.18
N ARG A 130 -21.55 -31.68 -45.22
CA ARG A 130 -20.90 -32.12 -46.47
C ARG A 130 -20.91 -31.05 -47.57
N GLY A 131 -20.37 -29.87 -47.30
CA GLY A 131 -20.31 -28.76 -48.25
C GLY A 131 -21.62 -28.01 -48.51
N ALA A 132 -22.79 -28.56 -48.14
CA ALA A 132 -24.10 -27.93 -48.34
C ALA A 132 -24.53 -27.05 -47.16
N GLY A 133 -25.15 -25.91 -47.46
CA GLY A 133 -25.98 -25.19 -46.49
C GLY A 133 -27.22 -25.99 -46.09
N ASN A 134 -27.78 -25.75 -44.91
CA ASN A 134 -28.96 -26.49 -44.43
C ASN A 134 -30.17 -26.44 -45.39
N PRO A 135 -30.52 -25.30 -46.01
CA PRO A 135 -31.61 -25.27 -46.99
C PRO A 135 -31.35 -26.18 -48.21
N HIS A 136 -30.11 -26.23 -48.70
CA HIS A 136 -29.70 -27.07 -49.81
C HIS A 136 -29.70 -28.55 -49.43
N TYR A 137 -29.16 -28.90 -48.26
CA TYR A 137 -29.17 -30.28 -47.76
C TYR A 137 -30.59 -30.83 -47.56
N VAL A 138 -31.48 -30.03 -46.97
CA VAL A 138 -32.90 -30.41 -46.77
C VAL A 138 -33.62 -30.53 -48.12
N LYS A 139 -33.39 -29.60 -49.06
CA LYS A 139 -33.97 -29.68 -50.41
C LYS A 139 -33.48 -30.91 -51.16
N TRP A 140 -32.18 -31.21 -51.15
CA TRP A 140 -31.64 -32.43 -51.74
C TRP A 140 -32.25 -33.68 -51.11
N ARG A 141 -32.29 -33.80 -49.77
CA ARG A 141 -32.91 -34.97 -49.11
C ARG A 141 -34.37 -35.14 -49.48
N TYR A 142 -35.12 -34.03 -49.61
CA TYR A 142 -36.50 -34.07 -50.04
C TYR A 142 -36.62 -34.56 -51.50
N HIS A 143 -35.83 -34.00 -52.42
CA HIS A 143 -35.81 -34.42 -53.83
C HIS A 143 -35.40 -35.88 -53.99
N LEU A 144 -34.40 -36.35 -53.24
CA LEU A 144 -33.95 -37.74 -53.23
C LEU A 144 -35.06 -38.68 -52.74
N LYS A 145 -35.71 -38.35 -51.61
CA LYS A 145 -36.83 -39.15 -51.06
C LYS A 145 -38.06 -39.15 -51.96
N ALA A 146 -38.32 -38.05 -52.67
CA ALA A 146 -39.46 -37.92 -53.57
C ALA A 146 -39.18 -38.46 -54.99
N GLY A 147 -38.02 -39.10 -55.23
CA GLY A 147 -37.64 -39.63 -56.54
C GLY A 147 -37.38 -38.56 -57.61
N ARG A 148 -37.23 -37.29 -57.23
CA ARG A 148 -37.03 -36.15 -58.14
C ARG A 148 -35.57 -35.94 -58.53
N THR A 149 -34.64 -36.57 -57.83
CA THR A 149 -33.22 -36.65 -58.20
C THR A 149 -32.66 -38.00 -57.75
N ALA A 150 -31.75 -38.57 -58.54
CA ALA A 150 -30.96 -39.75 -58.18
C ALA A 150 -29.49 -39.38 -57.88
N ARG A 151 -29.15 -38.09 -57.97
CA ARG A 151 -27.78 -37.59 -57.83
C ARG A 151 -27.31 -37.60 -56.37
N THR A 152 -26.02 -37.85 -56.18
CA THR A 152 -25.38 -37.65 -54.87
C THR A 152 -25.45 -36.17 -54.46
N LEU A 153 -25.25 -35.87 -53.18
CA LEU A 153 -25.33 -34.49 -52.68
C LEU A 153 -24.36 -33.56 -53.41
N ASP A 154 -23.12 -33.99 -53.63
CA ASP A 154 -22.09 -33.15 -54.27
C ASP A 154 -22.43 -32.86 -55.73
N GLU A 155 -22.87 -33.87 -56.49
CA GLU A 155 -23.35 -33.70 -57.87
C GLU A 155 -24.58 -32.79 -57.93
N TRP A 156 -25.50 -32.92 -56.96
CA TRP A 156 -26.69 -32.08 -56.87
C TRP A 156 -26.33 -30.62 -56.59
N LEU A 157 -25.39 -30.36 -55.68
CA LEU A 157 -24.89 -29.01 -55.39
C LEU A 157 -24.19 -28.37 -56.60
N GLN A 158 -23.52 -29.17 -57.44
CA GLN A 158 -22.81 -28.71 -58.63
C GLN A 158 -23.68 -28.51 -59.87
N VAL A 159 -24.81 -29.23 -59.99
CA VAL A 159 -25.62 -29.21 -61.22
C VAL A 159 -27.04 -28.68 -61.04
N GLU A 160 -27.69 -28.93 -59.90
CA GLU A 160 -29.13 -28.61 -59.71
C GLU A 160 -29.41 -27.50 -58.69
N ALA A 161 -28.50 -27.28 -57.75
CA ALA A 161 -28.70 -26.28 -56.70
C ALA A 161 -28.46 -24.86 -57.20
N GLU A 162 -29.37 -23.94 -56.88
CA GLU A 162 -29.20 -22.50 -57.14
C GLU A 162 -28.62 -21.79 -55.90
N PRO A 163 -27.72 -20.80 -56.07
CA PRO A 163 -27.18 -20.03 -54.96
C PRO A 163 -28.29 -19.23 -54.26
N LEU A 164 -28.26 -19.19 -52.92
CA LEU A 164 -29.21 -18.41 -52.14
C LEU A 164 -28.63 -17.01 -51.88
N PRO A 165 -29.43 -15.93 -52.02
CA PRO A 165 -28.97 -14.59 -51.71
C PRO A 165 -28.81 -14.38 -50.19
N PRO A 166 -28.04 -13.36 -49.78
CA PRO A 166 -28.00 -12.95 -48.37
C PRO A 166 -29.40 -12.53 -47.89
N GLY A 167 -29.66 -12.66 -46.59
CA GLY A 167 -30.88 -12.13 -46.00
C GLY A 167 -30.87 -10.59 -45.92
N LEU A 168 -32.05 -9.97 -45.80
CA LEU A 168 -32.17 -8.51 -45.65
C LEU A 168 -31.55 -7.95 -44.35
N VAL A 169 -31.35 -8.77 -43.32
CA VAL A 169 -30.72 -8.31 -42.07
C VAL A 169 -29.20 -8.32 -42.23
N GLY A 170 -28.60 -7.13 -42.08
CA GLY A 170 -27.17 -6.89 -42.17
C GLY A 170 -26.32 -7.78 -41.25
N ALA A 171 -25.13 -8.17 -41.72
CA ALA A 171 -24.16 -9.04 -41.05
C ALA A 171 -24.69 -10.40 -40.53
N CYS A 172 -25.91 -10.81 -40.91
CA CYS A 172 -26.46 -12.09 -40.51
C CYS A 172 -25.89 -13.22 -41.38
N ALA A 173 -25.29 -14.22 -40.75
CA ALA A 173 -24.72 -15.39 -41.44
C ALA A 173 -25.77 -16.34 -42.08
N GLY A 174 -27.06 -16.02 -41.95
CA GLY A 174 -28.16 -16.81 -42.51
C GLY A 174 -28.58 -16.32 -43.90
N SER A 175 -28.65 -17.24 -44.86
CA SER A 175 -29.16 -16.96 -46.20
C SER A 175 -30.70 -16.84 -46.22
N ALA A 176 -31.23 -16.04 -47.15
CA ALA A 176 -32.65 -16.06 -47.45
C ALA A 176 -33.05 -17.44 -48.01
N ALA A 177 -34.14 -18.02 -47.49
CA ALA A 177 -34.64 -19.31 -47.96
C ALA A 177 -36.16 -19.25 -48.16
N GLY A 178 -36.61 -19.54 -49.39
CA GLY A 178 -38.02 -19.49 -49.79
C GLY A 178 -38.43 -18.14 -50.37
N ARG A 179 -39.73 -17.81 -50.30
CA ARG A 179 -40.31 -16.57 -50.85
C ARG A 179 -40.09 -15.31 -49.99
N VAL A 180 -39.49 -15.46 -48.80
CA VAL A 180 -39.23 -14.37 -47.86
C VAL A 180 -37.74 -14.11 -47.82
N PRO A 181 -37.26 -12.88 -48.09
CA PRO A 181 -35.84 -12.55 -48.14
C PRO A 181 -35.20 -12.40 -46.74
N LEU A 182 -35.56 -13.29 -45.81
CA LEU A 182 -35.03 -13.35 -44.45
C LEU A 182 -34.48 -14.74 -44.15
N CYS A 183 -33.48 -14.83 -43.27
CA CYS A 183 -33.04 -16.11 -42.75
C CYS A 183 -34.14 -16.75 -41.88
N ALA A 184 -34.04 -18.05 -41.60
CA ALA A 184 -35.06 -18.76 -40.83
C ALA A 184 -35.34 -18.11 -39.46
N TYR A 185 -34.30 -17.71 -38.74
CA TYR A 185 -34.42 -17.02 -37.46
C TYR A 185 -35.16 -15.68 -37.56
N HIS A 186 -34.77 -14.82 -38.50
CA HIS A 186 -35.41 -13.51 -38.67
C HIS A 186 -36.81 -13.61 -39.26
N ARG A 187 -37.10 -14.63 -40.08
CA ARG A 187 -38.45 -14.89 -40.56
C ARG A 187 -39.41 -15.21 -39.43
N ASP A 188 -38.98 -16.01 -38.44
CA ASP A 188 -39.82 -16.33 -37.28
C ASP A 188 -40.04 -15.10 -36.41
N ARG A 189 -39.01 -14.26 -36.20
CA ARG A 189 -39.15 -12.98 -35.50
C ARG A 189 -40.04 -11.98 -36.23
N TRP A 190 -39.93 -11.91 -37.55
CA TRP A 190 -40.79 -11.07 -38.39
C TRP A 190 -42.25 -11.51 -38.26
N ARG A 191 -42.51 -12.82 -38.31
CA ARG A 191 -43.86 -13.37 -38.12
C ARG A 191 -44.44 -12.99 -36.75
N LEU A 192 -43.64 -13.06 -35.68
CA LEU A 192 -44.06 -12.65 -34.34
C LEU A 192 -44.33 -11.14 -34.27
N HIS A 193 -43.40 -10.32 -34.77
CA HIS A 193 -43.57 -8.86 -34.79
C HIS A 193 -44.84 -8.44 -35.52
N ARG A 194 -45.12 -9.01 -36.70
CA ARG A 194 -46.36 -8.73 -37.44
C ARG A 194 -47.61 -9.11 -36.67
N LYS A 195 -47.57 -10.23 -35.95
CA LYS A 195 -48.68 -10.68 -35.09
C LYS A 195 -48.90 -9.69 -33.95
N ASP A 196 -47.84 -9.29 -33.26
CA ASP A 196 -47.90 -8.41 -32.09
C ASP A 196 -48.29 -6.97 -32.48
N ALA A 197 -47.84 -6.50 -33.64
CA ALA A 197 -48.19 -5.21 -34.22
C ALA A 197 -49.55 -5.19 -34.95
N GLY A 198 -50.27 -6.33 -35.01
CA GLY A 198 -51.58 -6.41 -35.66
C GLY A 198 -51.59 -6.15 -37.16
N MET A 199 -50.46 -6.35 -37.84
CA MET A 199 -50.29 -6.03 -39.27
C MET A 199 -51.12 -6.99 -40.16
N LYS A 200 -52.03 -6.44 -40.98
CA LYS A 200 -52.95 -7.22 -41.83
C LYS A 200 -52.57 -7.31 -43.32
N GLY A 201 -51.59 -6.53 -43.78
CA GLY A 201 -51.23 -6.48 -45.20
C GLY A 201 -50.30 -7.60 -45.67
N THR A 202 -49.53 -7.36 -46.74
CA THR A 202 -48.68 -8.40 -47.35
C THR A 202 -47.51 -8.78 -46.44
N ILE A 203 -46.91 -9.96 -46.63
CA ILE A 203 -45.74 -10.38 -45.84
C ILE A 203 -44.53 -9.48 -46.00
N HIS A 204 -44.48 -8.64 -47.04
CA HIS A 204 -43.35 -7.76 -47.36
C HIS A 204 -43.52 -6.33 -46.83
N GLU A 205 -44.73 -5.92 -46.44
CA GLU A 205 -45.01 -4.57 -45.97
C GLU A 205 -44.28 -4.27 -44.65
N GLY A 206 -43.47 -3.21 -44.61
CA GLY A 206 -42.66 -2.83 -43.45
C GLY A 206 -41.44 -3.73 -43.19
N MET A 207 -41.17 -4.72 -44.05
CA MET A 207 -40.11 -5.70 -43.81
C MET A 207 -38.71 -5.11 -43.91
N VAL A 208 -38.49 -4.20 -44.86
CA VAL A 208 -37.16 -3.60 -45.10
C VAL A 208 -36.81 -2.67 -43.94
N GLU A 209 -37.76 -1.84 -43.52
CA GLU A 209 -37.64 -0.93 -42.38
C GLU A 209 -37.41 -1.73 -41.09
N TRP A 210 -38.18 -2.82 -40.88
CA TRP A 210 -37.98 -3.70 -39.75
C TRP A 210 -36.60 -4.35 -39.76
N ALA A 211 -36.17 -4.88 -40.91
CA ALA A 211 -34.88 -5.57 -41.06
C ALA A 211 -33.68 -4.64 -40.85
N ALA A 212 -33.79 -3.36 -41.24
CA ALA A 212 -32.73 -2.36 -41.09
C ALA A 212 -32.38 -2.06 -39.62
N VAL A 213 -33.29 -2.31 -38.68
CA VAL A 213 -33.07 -2.12 -37.24
C VAL A 213 -32.96 -3.45 -36.47
N GLN A 214 -32.90 -4.58 -37.16
CA GLN A 214 -32.71 -5.88 -36.51
C GLN A 214 -31.23 -6.22 -36.36
N PRO A 215 -30.82 -6.77 -35.19
CA PRO A 215 -29.48 -7.30 -35.05
C PRO A 215 -29.38 -8.65 -35.78
N PRO A 216 -28.18 -9.04 -36.24
CA PRO A 216 -27.95 -10.40 -36.71
C PRO A 216 -28.15 -11.41 -35.57
N TRP A 217 -28.09 -12.71 -35.88
CA TRP A 217 -27.98 -13.71 -34.83
C TRP A 217 -26.66 -13.52 -34.07
N LEU A 218 -26.72 -13.04 -32.82
CA LEU A 218 -25.54 -12.73 -32.02
C LEU A 218 -24.98 -13.98 -31.32
N THR A 219 -23.68 -14.23 -31.47
CA THR A 219 -22.95 -15.25 -30.70
C THR A 219 -22.54 -14.74 -29.31
N GLY A 220 -21.93 -15.59 -28.49
CA GLY A 220 -21.40 -15.19 -27.17
C GLY A 220 -20.39 -14.03 -27.22
N PHE A 221 -19.70 -13.87 -28.34
CA PHE A 221 -18.65 -12.89 -28.60
C PHE A 221 -19.15 -11.56 -29.15
N GLN A 222 -20.46 -11.45 -29.44
CA GLN A 222 -21.01 -10.33 -30.20
C GLN A 222 -22.04 -9.53 -29.43
N PHE A 223 -22.10 -8.22 -29.72
CA PHE A 223 -23.20 -7.33 -29.39
C PHE A 223 -23.47 -6.40 -30.58
N SER A 224 -24.69 -5.87 -30.66
CA SER A 224 -25.07 -4.90 -31.71
C SER A 224 -25.78 -3.72 -31.10
N LEU A 225 -25.53 -2.53 -31.65
CA LEU A 225 -26.18 -1.28 -31.27
C LEU A 225 -27.34 -0.91 -32.23
N VAL A 226 -27.53 -1.67 -33.32
CA VAL A 226 -28.50 -1.35 -34.39
C VAL A 226 -29.95 -1.25 -33.92
N THR A 227 -30.28 -1.85 -32.78
CA THR A 227 -31.63 -1.79 -32.20
C THR A 227 -31.92 -0.48 -31.46
N LEU A 228 -30.90 0.31 -31.15
CA LEU A 228 -31.05 1.55 -30.39
C LEU A 228 -31.41 2.73 -31.30
N PRO A 229 -32.01 3.81 -30.78
CA PRO A 229 -32.13 5.08 -31.51
C PRO A 229 -30.77 5.61 -31.97
N GLU A 230 -30.74 6.32 -33.09
CA GLU A 230 -29.50 6.77 -33.73
C GLU A 230 -28.58 7.58 -32.81
N LEU A 231 -29.12 8.60 -32.14
CA LEU A 231 -28.37 9.40 -31.17
C LEU A 231 -27.69 8.53 -30.10
N LEU A 232 -28.44 7.58 -29.55
CA LEU A 232 -27.94 6.69 -28.49
C LEU A 232 -26.84 5.73 -29.00
N ARG A 233 -26.88 5.33 -30.29
CA ARG A 233 -25.79 4.56 -30.90
C ARG A 233 -24.49 5.36 -30.91
N HIS A 234 -24.57 6.65 -31.28
CA HIS A 234 -23.42 7.54 -31.30
C HIS A 234 -22.90 7.86 -29.88
N GLU A 235 -23.77 8.08 -28.91
CA GLU A 235 -23.37 8.25 -27.50
C GLU A 235 -22.61 7.04 -26.97
N LEU A 236 -23.14 5.83 -27.20
CA LEU A 236 -22.45 4.60 -26.81
C LEU A 236 -21.13 4.43 -27.55
N ARG A 237 -21.10 4.70 -28.86
CA ARG A 237 -19.89 4.55 -29.68
C ARG A 237 -18.78 5.50 -29.26
N TYR A 238 -19.11 6.74 -28.92
CA TYR A 238 -18.19 7.72 -28.32
C TYR A 238 -17.66 7.20 -26.98
N ALA A 239 -18.57 6.82 -26.08
CA ALA A 239 -18.20 6.39 -24.74
C ALA A 239 -17.33 5.12 -24.75
N LEU A 240 -17.59 4.18 -25.66
CA LEU A 240 -16.78 2.97 -25.81
C LEU A 240 -15.37 3.28 -26.33
N ALA A 241 -15.23 4.19 -27.30
CA ALA A 241 -13.92 4.61 -27.79
C ALA A 241 -13.11 5.34 -26.71
N GLU A 242 -13.73 6.28 -25.98
CA GLU A 242 -13.07 6.99 -24.89
C GLU A 242 -12.74 6.07 -23.72
N ARG A 243 -13.59 5.08 -23.45
CA ARG A 243 -13.33 4.08 -22.42
C ARG A 243 -12.13 3.22 -22.80
N ASP A 244 -12.02 2.77 -24.05
CA ASP A 244 -10.91 1.92 -24.47
C ASP A 244 -9.54 2.59 -24.33
N LYS A 245 -9.45 3.91 -24.51
CA LYS A 245 -8.24 4.70 -24.21
C LYS A 245 -7.81 4.61 -22.73
N GLN A 246 -8.75 4.34 -21.83
CA GLN A 246 -8.53 4.31 -20.38
C GLN A 246 -8.48 2.87 -19.83
N ARG A 247 -9.29 1.97 -20.39
CA ARG A 247 -9.50 0.59 -19.97
C ARG A 247 -9.89 -0.24 -21.20
N PRO A 248 -8.93 -0.92 -21.86
CA PRO A 248 -9.21 -1.61 -23.12
C PRO A 248 -10.05 -2.87 -22.95
N THR A 249 -10.30 -3.37 -21.74
CA THR A 249 -11.10 -4.59 -21.55
C THR A 249 -12.60 -4.33 -21.76
N LEU A 250 -13.20 -4.99 -22.76
CA LEU A 250 -14.63 -4.88 -23.13
C LEU A 250 -15.33 -6.25 -23.04
N SER A 251 -16.52 -6.30 -22.41
CA SER A 251 -17.31 -7.53 -22.31
C SER A 251 -18.55 -7.51 -23.21
N PRO A 252 -18.62 -8.32 -24.28
CA PRO A 252 -19.80 -8.39 -25.16
C PRO A 252 -21.10 -8.82 -24.45
N VAL A 253 -20.98 -9.62 -23.39
CA VAL A 253 -22.13 -10.04 -22.58
C VAL A 253 -22.69 -8.85 -21.80
N ALA A 254 -21.84 -8.09 -21.11
CA ALA A 254 -22.25 -6.89 -20.38
C ALA A 254 -22.88 -5.86 -21.32
N MET A 255 -22.29 -5.67 -22.49
CA MET A 255 -22.81 -4.77 -23.52
C MET A 255 -24.21 -5.16 -24.01
N ARG A 256 -24.49 -6.46 -24.22
CA ARG A 256 -25.86 -6.88 -24.58
C ARG A 256 -26.89 -6.61 -23.50
N LEU A 257 -26.53 -6.81 -22.24
CA LEU A 257 -27.41 -6.50 -21.12
C LEU A 257 -27.69 -5.00 -21.05
N MET A 258 -26.67 -4.18 -21.26
CA MET A 258 -26.80 -2.73 -21.34
C MET A 258 -27.70 -2.27 -22.50
N VAL A 259 -27.47 -2.77 -23.72
CA VAL A 259 -28.31 -2.47 -24.89
C VAL A 259 -29.77 -2.84 -24.64
N ARG A 260 -30.02 -3.98 -23.97
CA ARG A 260 -31.38 -4.39 -23.61
C ARG A 260 -32.03 -3.44 -22.60
N GLY A 261 -31.28 -2.97 -21.59
CA GLY A 261 -31.78 -2.00 -20.62
C GLY A 261 -32.07 -0.62 -21.25
N LEU A 262 -31.33 -0.29 -22.31
CA LEU A 262 -31.43 0.98 -23.02
C LEU A 262 -32.54 1.04 -24.09
N ALA A 263 -33.34 -0.01 -24.27
CA ALA A 263 -34.29 -0.10 -25.37
C ALA A 263 -35.31 1.06 -25.42
N ASP A 264 -35.73 1.57 -24.25
CA ASP A 264 -36.72 2.65 -24.11
C ASP A 264 -36.08 4.01 -23.76
N VAL A 265 -34.78 4.17 -24.01
CA VAL A 265 -34.01 5.39 -23.69
C VAL A 265 -33.68 6.13 -24.98
N SER A 266 -33.92 7.45 -24.99
CA SER A 266 -33.60 8.29 -26.15
C SER A 266 -32.16 8.83 -26.13
N SER A 267 -31.62 9.09 -24.93
CA SER A 267 -30.32 9.75 -24.71
C SER A 267 -29.81 9.42 -23.30
N ILE A 268 -28.56 9.00 -23.17
CA ILE A 268 -27.86 8.76 -21.90
C ILE A 268 -27.54 10.09 -21.22
N ALA A 269 -27.24 11.14 -21.99
CA ALA A 269 -26.93 12.46 -21.46
C ALA A 269 -28.09 13.02 -20.60
N GLU A 270 -29.33 12.69 -20.96
CA GLU A 270 -30.55 13.17 -20.31
C GLU A 270 -31.18 12.18 -19.32
N LEU A 271 -30.59 10.99 -19.13
CA LEU A 271 -31.10 10.03 -18.16
C LEU A 271 -31.07 10.62 -16.74
N THR A 272 -32.10 10.38 -15.95
CA THR A 272 -32.10 10.75 -14.52
C THR A 272 -31.40 9.68 -13.69
N ASP A 273 -30.78 10.10 -12.56
CA ASP A 273 -30.09 9.17 -11.65
C ASP A 273 -31.02 8.07 -11.10
N LYS A 274 -32.33 8.35 -10.98
CA LYS A 274 -33.35 7.37 -10.61
C LYS A 274 -33.52 6.29 -11.68
N LYS A 275 -33.74 6.69 -12.94
CA LYS A 275 -33.86 5.75 -14.06
C LYS A 275 -32.58 4.91 -14.24
N LEU A 276 -31.42 5.50 -13.97
CA LEU A 276 -30.14 4.76 -13.91
C LEU A 276 -30.12 3.65 -12.87
N GLY A 277 -30.71 3.87 -11.69
CA GLY A 277 -30.83 2.84 -10.65
C GLY A 277 -31.84 1.75 -11.00
N ASP A 278 -32.93 2.12 -11.67
CA ASP A 278 -34.02 1.21 -12.04
C ASP A 278 -33.64 0.18 -13.13
N LEU A 279 -32.59 0.45 -13.92
CA LEU A 279 -32.12 -0.44 -14.98
C LEU A 279 -31.59 -1.79 -14.45
N GLY A 280 -31.23 -1.87 -13.17
CA GLY A 280 -30.78 -3.08 -12.50
C GLY A 280 -29.44 -3.62 -13.01
N TYR A 281 -28.57 -4.08 -12.09
CA TYR A 281 -27.28 -4.67 -12.47
C TYR A 281 -27.29 -6.17 -12.21
N LEU A 282 -27.04 -6.96 -13.26
CA LEU A 282 -26.97 -8.42 -13.15
C LEU A 282 -25.63 -8.91 -12.55
N ASP A 283 -24.56 -8.11 -12.68
CA ASP A 283 -23.27 -8.35 -12.02
C ASP A 283 -22.42 -7.06 -11.91
N ARG A 284 -21.36 -7.13 -11.08
CA ARG A 284 -20.42 -6.01 -10.79
C ARG A 284 -19.64 -5.51 -12.02
N ASN A 285 -19.40 -6.37 -13.01
CA ASN A 285 -18.68 -5.95 -14.22
C ASN A 285 -19.59 -5.14 -15.14
N CYS A 286 -20.87 -5.51 -15.25
CA CYS A 286 -21.88 -4.75 -15.97
C CYS A 286 -22.05 -3.35 -15.35
N GLU A 287 -22.14 -3.28 -14.02
CA GLU A 287 -22.23 -2.02 -13.28
C GLU A 287 -21.02 -1.11 -13.55
N ALA A 288 -19.80 -1.66 -13.57
CA ALA A 288 -18.61 -0.88 -13.87
C ALA A 288 -18.59 -0.31 -15.31
N HIS A 289 -18.96 -1.12 -16.30
CA HIS A 289 -19.05 -0.68 -17.71
C HIS A 289 -20.11 0.42 -17.86
N TRP A 290 -21.29 0.21 -17.27
CA TRP A 290 -22.38 1.17 -17.32
C TRP A 290 -21.99 2.53 -16.73
N ASN A 291 -21.40 2.52 -15.53
CA ASN A 291 -20.98 3.76 -14.88
C ASN A 291 -19.92 4.51 -15.70
N ASP A 292 -19.01 3.80 -16.38
CA ASP A 292 -18.02 4.40 -17.29
C ASP A 292 -18.67 5.06 -18.50
N VAL A 293 -19.60 4.36 -19.15
CA VAL A 293 -20.35 4.91 -20.28
C VAL A 293 -21.09 6.18 -19.89
N VAL A 294 -21.87 6.13 -18.81
CA VAL A 294 -22.69 7.27 -18.36
C VAL A 294 -21.83 8.48 -18.02
N ARG A 295 -20.70 8.27 -17.33
CA ARG A 295 -19.77 9.36 -17.01
C ARG A 295 -19.20 10.00 -18.28
N LEU A 296 -18.73 9.18 -19.23
CA LEU A 296 -18.11 9.68 -20.46
C LEU A 296 -19.10 10.45 -21.32
N VAL A 297 -20.34 9.94 -21.48
CA VAL A 297 -21.39 10.65 -22.22
C VAL A 297 -21.76 11.96 -21.52
N ARG A 298 -22.05 11.92 -20.22
CA ARG A 298 -22.46 13.13 -19.48
C ARG A 298 -21.36 14.18 -19.44
N GLY A 299 -20.11 13.80 -19.20
CA GLY A 299 -18.98 14.73 -19.21
C GLY A 299 -18.74 15.36 -20.58
N ALA A 300 -18.89 14.59 -21.66
CA ALA A 300 -18.81 15.10 -23.02
C ALA A 300 -19.98 16.04 -23.35
N PHE A 301 -21.19 15.71 -22.90
CA PHE A 301 -22.36 16.56 -23.05
C PHE A 301 -22.25 17.87 -22.26
N ASP A 302 -21.58 17.89 -21.13
CA ASP A 302 -21.25 19.14 -20.43
C ASP A 302 -20.25 19.97 -21.20
N GLY A 303 -19.19 19.35 -21.72
CA GLY A 303 -18.23 20.01 -22.59
C GLY A 303 -18.90 20.65 -23.81
N PHE A 304 -19.83 19.92 -24.45
CA PHE A 304 -20.67 20.43 -25.54
C PHE A 304 -21.49 21.65 -25.14
N ARG A 305 -22.05 21.67 -23.92
CA ARG A 305 -22.82 22.81 -23.39
C ARG A 305 -21.96 23.92 -22.78
N GLY A 306 -20.64 23.78 -22.76
CA GLY A 306 -19.73 24.71 -22.10
C GLY A 306 -19.88 24.75 -20.57
N VAL A 307 -20.40 23.69 -19.95
CA VAL A 307 -20.55 23.58 -18.49
C VAL A 307 -19.24 23.07 -17.90
N ASP A 308 -18.62 23.84 -17.01
CA ASP A 308 -17.46 23.35 -16.26
C ASP A 308 -17.92 22.26 -15.26
N PRO A 309 -17.32 21.06 -15.25
CA PRO A 309 -17.58 20.02 -14.25
C PRO A 309 -17.51 20.50 -12.79
N LEU A 310 -16.78 21.58 -12.51
CA LEU A 310 -16.63 22.18 -11.19
C LEU A 310 -17.83 22.95 -10.70
N ASP A 311 -18.65 23.47 -11.62
CA ASP A 311 -19.88 24.20 -11.28
C ASP A 311 -20.98 23.23 -10.81
N ARG A 312 -20.73 21.92 -10.89
CA ARG A 312 -21.68 20.91 -10.44
C ARG A 312 -21.66 20.73 -8.93
N PRO A 313 -22.82 20.46 -8.32
CA PRO A 313 -22.92 20.09 -6.91
C PRO A 313 -22.24 18.74 -6.61
N VAL A 314 -22.09 17.89 -7.62
CA VAL A 314 -21.46 16.57 -7.51
C VAL A 314 -20.35 16.47 -8.54
N TRP A 315 -19.11 16.32 -8.06
CA TRP A 315 -17.95 16.11 -8.91
C TRP A 315 -17.75 14.62 -9.20
N GLU A 316 -17.54 14.30 -10.46
CA GLU A 316 -16.97 13.02 -10.87
C GLU A 316 -15.44 13.15 -10.81
N LEU A 317 -14.78 12.37 -9.96
CA LEU A 317 -13.33 12.51 -9.75
C LEU A 317 -12.53 12.28 -11.05
N GLY A 318 -13.04 11.48 -11.98
CA GLY A 318 -12.42 11.28 -13.29
C GLY A 318 -12.35 12.55 -14.14
N ASP A 319 -13.30 13.46 -13.98
CA ASP A 319 -13.39 14.70 -14.77
C ASP A 319 -12.41 15.77 -14.25
N LEU A 320 -11.91 15.59 -13.02
CA LEU A 320 -10.82 16.38 -12.42
C LEU A 320 -9.43 15.87 -12.78
N GLY A 321 -9.32 14.91 -13.71
CA GLY A 321 -8.05 14.25 -14.03
C GLY A 321 -7.55 13.30 -12.94
N LEU A 322 -8.33 13.07 -11.87
CA LEU A 322 -7.96 12.16 -10.78
C LEU A 322 -8.17 10.72 -11.23
N ARG A 323 -7.07 10.15 -11.74
CA ARG A 323 -7.01 8.75 -12.17
C ARG A 323 -6.67 7.87 -10.97
N SER A 324 -7.23 6.66 -10.94
CA SER A 324 -6.74 5.67 -10.01
C SER A 324 -5.33 5.24 -10.43
N ARG A 325 -4.38 5.18 -9.49
CA ARG A 325 -3.03 4.67 -9.73
C ARG A 325 -2.97 3.15 -9.96
N THR A 326 -4.07 2.45 -9.72
CA THR A 326 -4.16 1.02 -9.97
C THR A 326 -4.55 0.75 -11.43
N GLN A 327 -3.86 -0.17 -12.12
CA GLN A 327 -4.17 -0.55 -13.51
C GLN A 327 -5.62 -1.05 -13.71
N SER A 328 -6.32 -1.47 -12.66
CA SER A 328 -7.74 -1.86 -12.72
C SER A 328 -8.71 -0.70 -12.61
N GLY A 329 -8.24 0.48 -12.20
CA GLY A 329 -9.08 1.63 -11.92
C GLY A 329 -9.99 1.51 -10.68
N VAL A 330 -9.71 0.60 -9.73
CA VAL A 330 -10.43 0.51 -8.45
C VAL A 330 -10.13 1.74 -7.61
N ARG A 331 -11.17 2.49 -7.22
CA ARG A 331 -11.09 3.70 -6.39
C ARG A 331 -11.40 3.35 -4.92
N VAL A 332 -10.67 3.98 -4.01
CA VAL A 332 -10.93 3.91 -2.55
C VAL A 332 -11.94 4.99 -2.13
N SER A 333 -12.04 6.07 -2.90
CA SER A 333 -13.06 7.11 -2.79
C SER A 333 -14.28 6.78 -3.66
N SER A 334 -15.46 7.26 -3.24
CA SER A 334 -16.64 7.28 -4.09
C SER A 334 -16.28 7.99 -5.40
N ARG A 335 -16.65 7.39 -6.53
CA ARG A 335 -16.48 7.93 -7.88
C ARG A 335 -17.08 9.33 -8.01
N ARG A 336 -18.21 9.53 -7.31
CA ARG A 336 -18.97 10.77 -7.20
C ARG A 336 -18.78 11.37 -5.83
N LEU A 337 -18.45 12.66 -5.79
CA LEU A 337 -18.27 13.42 -4.58
C LEU A 337 -19.27 14.57 -4.54
N ASP A 338 -20.20 14.51 -3.60
CA ASP A 338 -21.06 15.66 -3.31
C ASP A 338 -20.24 16.74 -2.61
N VAL A 339 -19.88 17.77 -3.36
CA VAL A 339 -19.07 18.90 -2.89
C VAL A 339 -19.91 20.00 -2.26
N THR A 340 -21.25 19.93 -2.33
CA THR A 340 -22.13 20.88 -1.62
C THR A 340 -21.96 20.80 -0.11
N GLN A 341 -21.40 19.69 0.39
CA GLN A 341 -20.99 19.53 1.78
C GLN A 341 -19.93 20.54 2.23
N ILE A 342 -19.11 21.05 1.30
CA ILE A 342 -18.23 22.20 1.53
C ILE A 342 -19.04 23.45 1.18
N ARG A 343 -19.45 24.24 2.17
CA ARG A 343 -20.36 25.37 1.96
C ARG A 343 -19.69 26.62 1.36
N GLN A 344 -18.41 26.84 1.66
CA GLN A 344 -17.66 28.00 1.20
C GLN A 344 -17.18 27.79 -0.24
N GLU A 345 -17.56 28.70 -1.14
CA GLU A 345 -17.26 28.57 -2.58
C GLU A 345 -15.77 28.70 -2.89
N TRP A 346 -15.08 29.66 -2.27
CA TRP A 346 -13.63 29.82 -2.43
C TRP A 346 -12.87 28.54 -2.05
N LEU A 347 -13.35 27.81 -1.04
CA LEU A 347 -12.74 26.55 -0.60
C LEU A 347 -12.99 25.39 -1.57
N ARG A 348 -14.16 25.38 -2.25
CA ARG A 348 -14.42 24.45 -3.36
C ARG A 348 -13.50 24.75 -4.54
N ARG A 349 -13.38 26.03 -4.94
CA ARG A 349 -12.54 26.43 -6.08
C ARG A 349 -11.06 26.06 -5.87
N VAL A 350 -10.47 26.39 -4.72
CA VAL A 350 -9.06 26.03 -4.47
C VAL A 350 -8.82 24.51 -4.42
N LEU A 351 -9.77 23.73 -3.90
CA LEU A 351 -9.68 22.27 -3.90
C LEU A 351 -9.72 21.71 -5.34
N ALA A 352 -10.55 22.29 -6.18
CA ALA A 352 -10.68 21.93 -7.58
C ALA A 352 -9.40 22.24 -8.38
N ASP A 353 -8.90 23.46 -8.25
CA ASP A 353 -7.67 23.91 -8.91
C ASP A 353 -6.48 23.06 -8.49
N TRP A 354 -6.35 22.78 -7.19
CA TRP A 354 -5.33 21.86 -6.69
C TRP A 354 -5.44 20.46 -7.29
N GLY A 355 -6.67 19.93 -7.41
CA GLY A 355 -6.92 18.63 -8.03
C GLY A 355 -6.48 18.58 -9.50
N ARG A 356 -6.81 19.63 -10.27
CA ARG A 356 -6.42 19.74 -11.69
C ARG A 356 -4.92 19.89 -11.87
N GLU A 357 -4.30 20.82 -11.14
CA GLU A 357 -2.90 21.20 -11.31
C GLU A 357 -1.93 20.13 -10.80
N THR A 358 -2.30 19.41 -9.73
CA THR A 358 -1.37 18.45 -9.10
C THR A 358 -1.67 16.99 -9.45
N THR A 359 -2.84 16.69 -10.00
CA THR A 359 -3.30 15.31 -10.31
C THR A 359 -3.05 14.32 -9.15
N PRO A 360 -3.51 14.64 -7.91
CA PRO A 360 -3.21 13.83 -6.73
C PRO A 360 -3.83 12.44 -6.85
N ASP A 361 -3.26 11.48 -6.11
CA ASP A 361 -3.86 10.16 -6.06
C ASP A 361 -5.15 10.14 -5.22
N ASN A 362 -5.93 9.05 -5.33
CA ASN A 362 -7.23 8.94 -4.66
C ASN A 362 -7.13 9.10 -3.13
N ASN A 363 -6.03 8.67 -2.51
CA ASN A 363 -5.87 8.77 -1.06
C ASN A 363 -5.54 10.21 -0.66
N ASP A 364 -4.60 10.84 -1.36
CA ASP A 364 -4.20 12.23 -1.11
C ASP A 364 -5.40 13.16 -1.32
N PHE A 365 -6.13 13.00 -2.43
CA PHE A 365 -7.34 13.79 -2.69
C PHE A 365 -8.40 13.59 -1.61
N ARG A 366 -8.67 12.35 -1.19
CA ARG A 366 -9.64 12.05 -0.13
C ARG A 366 -9.24 12.68 1.20
N ARG A 367 -7.95 12.64 1.56
CA ARG A 367 -7.45 13.26 2.79
C ARG A 367 -7.59 14.78 2.75
N THR A 368 -7.25 15.41 1.63
CA THR A 368 -7.44 16.86 1.44
C THR A 368 -8.92 17.24 1.49
N PHE A 369 -9.80 16.51 0.80
CA PHE A 369 -11.25 16.75 0.83
C PHE A 369 -11.83 16.62 2.25
N GLU A 370 -11.48 15.58 3.00
CA GLU A 370 -11.93 15.42 4.41
C GLU A 370 -11.40 16.53 5.32
N GLY A 371 -10.18 17.04 5.04
CA GLY A 371 -9.64 18.23 5.67
C GLY A 371 -10.49 19.47 5.37
N CYS A 372 -10.80 19.73 4.10
CA CYS A 372 -11.69 20.80 3.66
C CYS A 372 -13.10 20.69 4.24
N LEU A 373 -13.66 19.48 4.33
CA LEU A 373 -14.96 19.24 4.92
C LEU A 373 -14.97 19.59 6.42
N SER A 374 -13.91 19.23 7.13
CA SER A 374 -13.75 19.58 8.55
C SER A 374 -13.60 21.09 8.72
N ALA A 375 -12.81 21.74 7.85
CA ALA A 375 -12.66 23.19 7.85
C ALA A 375 -13.98 23.90 7.51
N SER A 376 -14.71 23.42 6.52
CA SER A 376 -15.99 23.97 6.10
C SER A 376 -17.02 23.94 7.23
N ARG A 377 -17.12 22.79 7.94
CA ARG A 377 -17.99 22.65 9.12
C ARG A 377 -17.60 23.64 10.22
N ALA A 378 -16.31 23.81 10.48
CA ALA A 378 -15.81 24.75 11.48
C ALA A 378 -16.18 26.20 11.10
N LEU A 379 -15.90 26.60 9.86
CA LEU A 379 -16.18 27.94 9.34
C LEU A 379 -17.68 28.25 9.32
N SER A 380 -18.52 27.28 8.93
CA SER A 380 -19.98 27.45 8.93
C SER A 380 -20.57 27.64 10.33
N ALA A 381 -19.88 27.21 11.38
CA ALA A 381 -20.29 27.47 12.77
C ALA A 381 -19.85 28.86 13.27
N ARG A 382 -19.03 29.60 12.51
CA ARG A 382 -18.57 30.95 12.85
C ARG A 382 -19.54 32.03 12.35
N PRO A 383 -19.57 33.22 12.98
CA PRO A 383 -20.28 34.37 12.45
C PRO A 383 -19.82 34.67 11.01
N GLY A 384 -20.77 34.89 10.08
CA GLY A 384 -20.49 35.08 8.65
C GLY A 384 -20.19 33.78 7.87
N GLY A 385 -20.17 32.62 8.53
CA GLY A 385 -20.07 31.31 7.92
C GLY A 385 -18.78 31.04 7.13
N GLY A 386 -17.79 31.94 7.21
CA GLY A 386 -16.56 31.90 6.43
C GLY A 386 -16.75 32.05 4.91
N HIS A 387 -17.87 32.64 4.47
CA HIS A 387 -18.15 32.86 3.05
C HIS A 387 -17.33 34.00 2.45
N ASP A 388 -17.00 35.02 3.26
CA ASP A 388 -16.09 36.09 2.89
C ASP A 388 -14.65 35.75 3.32
N PRO A 389 -13.78 35.33 2.39
CA PRO A 389 -12.39 34.98 2.70
C PRO A 389 -11.53 36.18 3.16
N GLY A 390 -11.91 37.41 2.82
CA GLY A 390 -11.21 38.63 3.26
C GLY A 390 -11.46 38.95 4.74
N ALA A 391 -12.59 38.49 5.29
CA ALA A 391 -12.99 38.72 6.68
C ALA A 391 -12.50 37.64 7.67
N LEU A 392 -11.82 36.59 7.19
CA LEU A 392 -11.34 35.49 8.04
C LEU A 392 -10.31 35.96 9.08
N LYS A 393 -10.27 35.30 10.22
CA LYS A 393 -9.40 35.67 11.35
C LYS A 393 -8.57 34.47 11.81
N VAL A 394 -7.55 34.75 12.63
CA VAL A 394 -6.77 33.70 13.32
C VAL A 394 -7.70 32.76 14.12
N THR A 395 -8.73 33.32 14.75
CA THR A 395 -9.71 32.57 15.55
C THR A 395 -10.57 31.61 14.72
N ASP A 396 -10.74 31.87 13.41
CA ASP A 396 -11.43 30.94 12.52
C ASP A 396 -10.53 29.76 12.19
N MET A 397 -9.22 29.99 12.02
CA MET A 397 -8.24 28.90 11.88
C MET A 397 -8.11 28.09 13.17
N ASP A 398 -8.14 28.72 14.35
CA ASP A 398 -8.20 28.02 15.64
C ASP A 398 -9.41 27.06 15.69
N ALA A 399 -10.58 27.50 15.23
CA ALA A 399 -11.79 26.68 15.19
C ALA A 399 -11.67 25.50 14.20
N VAL A 400 -11.03 25.70 13.03
CA VAL A 400 -10.74 24.63 12.08
C VAL A 400 -9.85 23.56 12.73
N VAL A 401 -8.76 23.99 13.38
CA VAL A 401 -7.82 23.08 14.05
C VAL A 401 -8.50 22.31 15.19
N ALA A 402 -9.35 22.97 15.98
CA ALA A 402 -10.14 22.32 17.02
C ALA A 402 -11.10 21.27 16.44
N THR A 403 -11.80 21.60 15.35
CA THR A 403 -12.72 20.66 14.69
C THR A 403 -12.01 19.42 14.14
N ILE A 404 -10.80 19.58 13.58
CA ILE A 404 -9.98 18.45 13.13
C ILE A 404 -9.44 17.64 14.33
N ARG A 405 -9.06 18.32 15.43
CA ARG A 405 -8.60 17.68 16.67
C ARG A 405 -9.65 16.75 17.26
N ASP A 406 -10.92 17.13 17.20
CA ASP A 406 -12.04 16.39 17.78
C ASP A 406 -12.77 15.49 16.76
N ARG A 407 -12.19 15.33 15.57
CA ARG A 407 -12.79 14.55 14.48
C ARG A 407 -12.99 13.10 14.90
N LYS A 408 -14.25 12.65 14.86
CA LYS A 408 -14.65 11.25 15.11
C LYS A 408 -14.66 10.41 13.83
N ARG A 409 -14.62 9.10 14.00
CA ARG A 409 -14.90 8.10 12.96
C ARG A 409 -16.31 8.30 12.39
N GLN A 410 -16.55 7.79 11.18
CA GLN A 410 -17.85 7.95 10.49
C GLN A 410 -19.03 7.33 11.25
N ASP A 411 -18.78 6.28 12.02
CA ASP A 411 -19.75 5.60 12.90
C ASP A 411 -20.00 6.35 14.23
N GLY A 412 -19.29 7.47 14.48
CA GLY A 412 -19.44 8.30 15.67
C GLY A 412 -18.88 7.68 16.97
N THR A 413 -18.35 6.45 16.92
CA THR A 413 -18.02 5.64 18.11
C THR A 413 -16.77 6.15 18.84
N ALA A 414 -15.77 6.63 18.09
CA ALA A 414 -14.48 7.06 18.65
C ALA A 414 -13.84 8.21 17.88
N THR A 415 -13.00 8.99 18.56
CA THR A 415 -12.11 9.98 17.93
C THR A 415 -11.14 9.29 16.98
N LEU A 416 -10.82 9.94 15.85
CA LEU A 416 -9.81 9.44 14.92
C LEU A 416 -8.44 9.32 15.59
N SER A 417 -7.62 8.38 15.12
CA SER A 417 -6.23 8.24 15.60
C SER A 417 -5.45 9.55 15.43
N TYR A 418 -4.47 9.78 16.31
CA TYR A 418 -3.58 10.95 16.21
C TYR A 418 -3.05 11.15 14.79
N GLY A 419 -2.48 10.10 14.19
CA GLY A 419 -1.93 10.16 12.84
C GLY A 419 -2.96 10.59 11.79
N SER A 420 -4.17 10.03 11.85
CA SER A 420 -5.23 10.42 10.92
C SER A 420 -5.63 11.90 11.07
N ARG A 421 -5.73 12.41 12.29
CA ARG A 421 -6.07 13.81 12.54
C ARG A 421 -4.93 14.74 12.09
N ALA A 422 -3.69 14.37 12.40
CA ALA A 422 -2.50 15.13 12.01
C ALA A 422 -2.35 15.20 10.49
N ASP A 423 -2.61 14.08 9.80
CA ASP A 423 -2.62 14.01 8.34
C ASP A 423 -3.70 14.91 7.73
N LEU A 424 -4.93 14.91 8.27
CA LEU A 424 -6.01 15.79 7.78
C LEU A 424 -5.63 17.28 7.91
N LEU A 425 -5.08 17.68 9.06
CA LEU A 425 -4.61 19.05 9.27
C LEU A 425 -3.47 19.39 8.30
N ALA A 426 -2.51 18.47 8.11
CA ALA A 426 -1.39 18.68 7.21
C ALA A 426 -1.83 18.89 5.76
N HIS A 427 -2.74 18.05 5.25
CA HIS A 427 -3.25 18.18 3.88
C HIS A 427 -4.07 19.45 3.68
N PHE A 428 -4.91 19.83 4.67
CA PHE A 428 -5.63 21.09 4.61
C PHE A 428 -4.69 22.30 4.57
N CYS A 429 -3.65 22.32 5.42
CA CYS A 429 -2.66 23.40 5.38
C CYS A 429 -1.86 23.42 4.07
N GLN A 430 -1.49 22.26 3.53
CA GLN A 430 -0.81 22.17 2.23
C GLN A 430 -1.67 22.70 1.09
N LEU A 431 -2.99 22.49 1.13
CA LEU A 431 -3.91 23.09 0.16
C LEU A 431 -3.93 24.62 0.24
N LEU A 432 -3.96 25.19 1.45
CA LEU A 432 -3.87 26.64 1.63
C LEU A 432 -2.53 27.20 1.14
N ASP A 433 -1.43 26.49 1.41
CA ASP A 433 -0.09 26.87 0.93
C ASP A 433 -0.01 26.81 -0.60
N PHE A 434 -0.61 25.79 -1.23
CA PHE A 434 -0.75 25.71 -2.68
C PHE A 434 -1.53 26.92 -3.21
N GLY A 435 -2.72 27.18 -2.67
CA GLY A 435 -3.57 28.28 -3.14
C GLY A 435 -2.91 29.66 -3.03
N ARG A 436 -2.07 29.88 -2.02
CA ARG A 436 -1.25 31.10 -1.90
C ARG A 436 -0.11 31.16 -2.92
N ARG A 437 0.60 30.06 -3.15
CA ARG A 437 1.73 30.02 -4.11
C ARG A 437 1.27 30.28 -5.54
N PHE A 438 0.08 29.82 -5.88
CA PHE A 438 -0.52 29.99 -7.21
C PHE A 438 -1.43 31.22 -7.30
N GLN A 439 -1.43 32.10 -6.28
CA GLN A 439 -2.24 33.34 -6.24
C GLN A 439 -3.76 33.13 -6.38
N ILE A 440 -4.23 31.90 -6.18
CA ILE A 440 -5.66 31.55 -6.19
C ILE A 440 -6.34 32.13 -4.94
N LEU A 441 -5.62 32.20 -3.82
CA LEU A 441 -6.13 32.66 -2.52
C LEU A 441 -5.72 34.11 -2.17
N ASP A 442 -5.40 34.97 -3.15
CA ASP A 442 -5.00 36.37 -2.89
C ASP A 442 -6.09 37.20 -2.17
N HIS A 443 -7.35 36.79 -2.35
CA HIS A 443 -8.52 37.37 -1.69
C HIS A 443 -8.76 36.79 -0.27
N VAL A 444 -8.00 35.77 0.15
CA VAL A 444 -7.98 35.26 1.52
C VAL A 444 -6.98 36.06 2.33
N THR A 445 -7.43 36.58 3.47
CA THR A 445 -6.56 37.29 4.41
C THR A 445 -5.36 36.46 4.88
N SER A 446 -4.19 37.10 4.94
CA SER A 446 -2.93 36.44 5.31
C SER A 446 -2.92 35.89 6.75
N VAL A 447 -3.76 36.43 7.63
CA VAL A 447 -3.85 35.99 9.04
C VAL A 447 -4.55 34.63 9.20
N PHE A 448 -5.35 34.20 8.22
CA PHE A 448 -5.96 32.87 8.18
C PHE A 448 -4.94 31.81 7.71
N ALA A 449 -3.86 31.64 8.47
CA ALA A 449 -2.75 30.74 8.14
C ALA A 449 -2.41 29.83 9.32
N ARG A 450 -1.60 28.80 9.06
CA ARG A 450 -1.10 27.92 10.10
C ARG A 450 -0.08 28.66 10.98
N HIS A 451 -0.32 28.67 12.28
CA HIS A 451 0.57 29.25 13.29
C HIS A 451 1.27 28.17 14.14
N PRO A 452 2.35 28.47 14.88
CA PRO A 452 3.11 27.48 15.65
C PRO A 452 2.29 26.69 16.68
N HIS A 453 1.22 27.28 17.23
CA HIS A 453 0.30 26.63 18.18
C HIS A 453 -0.75 25.73 17.51
N HIS A 454 -0.92 25.81 16.18
CA HIS A 454 -1.79 24.94 15.40
C HIS A 454 -1.17 23.56 15.19
N LYS A 455 -1.15 22.82 16.30
CA LYS A 455 -0.69 21.43 16.36
C LYS A 455 -1.77 20.59 17.03
N ILE A 456 -1.83 19.33 16.61
CA ILE A 456 -2.60 18.31 17.32
C ILE A 456 -1.67 17.77 18.42
N PRO A 457 -2.05 17.86 19.70
CA PRO A 457 -1.24 17.29 20.76
C PRO A 457 -1.16 15.77 20.57
N TYR A 458 0.05 15.23 20.72
CA TYR A 458 0.25 13.79 20.79
C TYR A 458 0.08 13.38 22.25
N GLU A 459 -0.96 12.63 22.54
CA GLU A 459 -1.18 11.99 23.83
C GLU A 459 -0.66 10.56 23.70
N ASP A 460 0.41 10.22 24.43
CA ASP A 460 0.89 8.83 24.50
C ASP A 460 0.10 8.10 25.60
N PRO A 461 -0.73 7.09 25.29
CA PRO A 461 -1.45 6.34 26.31
C PRO A 461 -0.53 5.43 27.14
N ALA A 462 0.71 5.19 26.68
CA ALA A 462 1.71 4.43 27.42
C ALA A 462 2.95 5.32 27.61
N GLU A 463 3.14 5.87 28.81
CA GLU A 463 4.34 6.66 29.13
C GLU A 463 5.65 5.87 28.89
N ASP A 464 5.57 4.53 28.89
CA ASP A 464 6.67 3.57 28.70
C ASP A 464 6.46 2.70 27.43
N MET A 465 7.48 2.68 26.55
CA MET A 465 7.50 1.83 25.36
C MET A 465 7.59 0.33 25.70
N ALA A 466 8.03 -0.03 26.91
CA ALA A 466 7.99 -1.40 27.41
C ALA A 466 6.56 -1.94 27.48
N GLY A 467 5.57 -1.08 27.73
CA GLY A 467 4.15 -1.44 27.67
C GLY A 467 3.66 -1.82 26.26
N ARG A 468 4.48 -1.64 25.22
CA ARG A 468 4.17 -2.02 23.84
C ARG A 468 4.92 -3.27 23.37
N ALA A 469 5.90 -3.75 24.15
CA ALA A 469 6.63 -4.98 23.87
C ALA A 469 5.83 -6.21 24.31
N ILE A 470 6.05 -7.34 23.64
CA ILE A 470 5.56 -8.65 24.03
C ILE A 470 6.55 -9.21 25.07
N PRO A 471 6.10 -9.63 26.27
CA PRO A 471 6.99 -10.22 27.27
C PRO A 471 7.72 -11.47 26.75
N GLU A 472 8.95 -11.72 27.24
CA GLU A 472 9.78 -12.85 26.78
C GLU A 472 9.10 -14.20 27.03
N ASN A 473 8.40 -14.34 28.16
CA ASN A 473 7.65 -15.55 28.50
C ASN A 473 6.49 -15.81 27.52
N VAL A 474 5.86 -14.75 26.98
CA VAL A 474 4.81 -14.85 25.96
C VAL A 474 5.44 -15.17 24.59
N LEU A 475 6.59 -14.57 24.26
CA LEU A 475 7.34 -14.94 23.06
C LEU A 475 7.73 -16.42 23.05
N ALA A 476 8.22 -16.96 24.17
CA ALA A 476 8.56 -18.37 24.29
C ALA A 476 7.35 -19.29 24.04
N GLN A 477 6.17 -18.90 24.54
CA GLN A 477 4.92 -19.61 24.25
C GLN A 477 4.53 -19.52 22.77
N LEU A 478 4.72 -18.37 22.11
CA LEU A 478 4.49 -18.24 20.66
C LEU A 478 5.46 -19.13 19.87
N ASP A 479 6.72 -19.16 20.26
CA ASP A 479 7.76 -19.97 19.61
C ASP A 479 7.49 -21.47 19.75
N ALA A 480 7.01 -21.92 20.92
CA ALA A 480 6.59 -23.30 21.13
C ALA A 480 5.45 -23.72 20.17
N HIS A 481 4.57 -22.78 19.80
CA HIS A 481 3.44 -23.01 18.91
C HIS A 481 3.67 -22.52 17.48
N ILE A 482 4.91 -22.22 17.09
CA ILE A 482 5.24 -21.73 15.75
C ILE A 482 4.88 -22.74 14.65
N HIS A 483 4.82 -24.03 14.95
CA HIS A 483 4.46 -25.08 14.01
C HIS A 483 3.00 -25.00 13.52
N LEU A 484 2.12 -24.33 14.29
CA LEU A 484 0.72 -24.08 13.93
C LEU A 484 0.54 -22.86 13.00
N ILE A 485 1.63 -22.11 12.74
CA ILE A 485 1.56 -20.90 11.93
C ILE A 485 1.17 -21.26 10.48
N GLY A 486 0.11 -20.63 9.98
CA GLY A 486 -0.36 -20.83 8.60
C GLY A 486 -1.33 -22.00 8.43
N GLU A 487 -1.71 -22.69 9.51
CA GLU A 487 -2.73 -23.74 9.45
C GLU A 487 -4.08 -23.23 8.94
N ASP A 488 -4.68 -24.02 8.04
CA ASP A 488 -5.95 -23.76 7.37
C ASP A 488 -6.06 -22.38 6.68
N PHE A 489 -4.91 -21.76 6.37
CA PHE A 489 -4.85 -20.48 5.69
C PHE A 489 -4.58 -20.67 4.20
N ALA A 490 -5.62 -20.53 3.38
CA ALA A 490 -5.48 -20.58 1.93
C ALA A 490 -4.86 -19.27 1.39
N TYR A 491 -3.76 -19.39 0.63
CA TYR A 491 -3.11 -18.26 -0.04
C TYR A 491 -2.98 -18.52 -1.55
N ALA A 492 -4.07 -18.23 -2.27
CA ALA A 492 -4.28 -18.63 -3.68
C ALA A 492 -3.97 -20.12 -3.90
N ASP A 493 -3.28 -20.45 -4.99
CA ASP A 493 -2.97 -21.82 -5.39
C ASP A 493 -1.67 -22.36 -4.75
N MET A 494 -1.15 -21.66 -3.73
CA MET A 494 0.07 -22.09 -3.03
C MET A 494 -0.24 -23.29 -2.14
N ALA A 495 0.60 -24.33 -2.22
CA ALA A 495 0.48 -25.51 -1.38
C ALA A 495 0.53 -25.15 0.12
N PRO A 496 -0.25 -25.81 1.00
CA PRO A 496 -0.31 -25.49 2.42
C PRO A 496 1.06 -25.40 3.11
N ASP A 497 1.97 -26.34 2.83
CA ASP A 497 3.30 -26.36 3.43
C ASP A 497 4.15 -25.16 3.01
N ALA A 498 4.00 -24.69 1.77
CA ALA A 498 4.67 -23.48 1.30
C ALA A 498 4.11 -22.22 1.98
N VAL A 499 2.80 -22.17 2.24
CA VAL A 499 2.19 -21.09 3.01
C VAL A 499 2.71 -21.07 4.45
N LYS A 500 2.75 -22.24 5.12
CA LYS A 500 3.33 -22.39 6.47
C LYS A 500 4.78 -21.91 6.52
N ALA A 501 5.63 -22.40 5.61
CA ALA A 501 7.04 -22.01 5.53
C ALA A 501 7.21 -20.50 5.31
N MET A 502 6.46 -19.93 4.36
CA MET A 502 6.50 -18.49 4.06
C MET A 502 6.23 -17.65 5.31
N LEU A 503 5.16 -17.97 6.03
CA LEU A 503 4.67 -17.16 7.15
C LEU A 503 5.48 -17.38 8.42
N ARG A 504 6.01 -18.59 8.62
CA ARG A 504 7.05 -18.88 9.62
C ARG A 504 8.26 -17.97 9.41
N THR A 505 8.76 -17.85 8.18
CA THR A 505 9.89 -16.97 7.87
C THR A 505 9.55 -15.50 8.08
N VAL A 506 8.33 -15.05 7.73
CA VAL A 506 7.88 -13.67 8.05
C VAL A 506 7.91 -13.41 9.55
N TYR A 507 7.37 -14.33 10.37
CA TYR A 507 7.36 -14.19 11.82
C TYR A 507 8.78 -14.12 12.41
N ILE A 508 9.66 -15.05 12.01
CA ILE A 508 11.06 -15.10 12.45
C ILE A 508 11.78 -13.79 12.11
N LEU A 509 11.62 -13.29 10.88
CA LEU A 509 12.21 -12.01 10.48
C LEU A 509 11.69 -10.83 11.32
N LEU A 510 10.39 -10.77 11.60
CA LEU A 510 9.82 -9.70 12.43
C LEU A 510 10.39 -9.75 13.87
N ARG A 511 10.45 -10.95 14.45
CA ARG A 511 10.91 -11.21 15.82
C ARG A 511 12.41 -10.93 15.99
N ASP A 512 13.24 -11.43 15.07
CA ASP A 512 14.70 -11.48 15.26
C ASP A 512 15.44 -10.25 14.75
N THR A 513 14.81 -9.44 13.89
CA THR A 513 15.50 -8.30 13.25
C THR A 513 14.93 -6.94 13.63
N GLY A 514 13.74 -6.93 14.25
CA GLY A 514 12.98 -5.71 14.54
C GLY A 514 12.65 -4.85 13.30
N ARG A 515 12.77 -5.40 12.07
CA ARG A 515 12.39 -4.67 10.85
C ARG A 515 10.89 -4.38 10.85
N ARG A 516 10.50 -3.26 10.24
CA ARG A 516 9.09 -2.90 10.09
C ARG A 516 8.39 -3.94 9.22
N PRO A 517 7.10 -4.24 9.43
CA PRO A 517 6.35 -5.16 8.56
C PRO A 517 6.42 -4.77 7.08
N TRP A 518 6.45 -3.46 6.79
CA TRP A 518 6.62 -2.96 5.43
C TRP A 518 8.00 -3.22 4.84
N GLU A 519 9.06 -3.29 5.66
CA GLU A 519 10.42 -3.59 5.21
C GLU A 519 10.56 -5.08 4.94
N VAL A 520 10.00 -5.93 5.82
CA VAL A 520 10.03 -7.40 5.68
C VAL A 520 9.31 -7.85 4.40
N ARG A 521 8.11 -7.35 4.14
CA ARG A 521 7.35 -7.74 2.92
C ARG A 521 8.06 -7.36 1.61
N TRP A 522 8.94 -6.36 1.64
CA TRP A 522 9.66 -5.84 0.48
C TRP A 522 11.02 -6.51 0.25
N LEU A 523 11.41 -7.47 1.10
CA LEU A 523 12.65 -8.22 0.94
C LEU A 523 12.70 -8.90 -0.43
N ARG A 524 13.89 -8.87 -1.01
CA ARG A 524 14.20 -9.42 -2.33
C ARG A 524 14.77 -10.83 -2.21
N MET A 525 14.81 -11.56 -3.33
CA MET A 525 15.40 -12.89 -3.37
C MET A 525 16.92 -12.91 -3.09
N ASP A 526 17.59 -11.76 -3.26
CA ASP A 526 19.01 -11.54 -2.96
C ASP A 526 19.24 -10.92 -1.56
N CYS A 527 18.29 -11.06 -0.63
CA CYS A 527 18.35 -10.39 0.68
C CYS A 527 19.35 -11.00 1.67
N LEU A 528 20.04 -12.10 1.35
CA LEU A 528 20.92 -12.81 2.27
C LEU A 528 22.31 -12.97 1.66
N GLU A 529 23.31 -12.43 2.35
CA GLU A 529 24.74 -12.68 2.10
C GLU A 529 25.29 -13.60 3.21
N ALA A 530 26.14 -14.55 2.83
CA ALA A 530 26.82 -15.45 3.75
C ALA A 530 28.31 -15.48 3.42
N GLN A 531 29.16 -15.15 4.40
CA GLN A 531 30.63 -15.22 4.30
C GLN A 531 31.18 -15.77 5.62
N ASP A 532 32.03 -16.79 5.56
CA ASP A 532 32.81 -17.30 6.70
C ASP A 532 32.05 -17.48 8.04
N SER A 533 30.82 -18.00 7.97
CA SER A 533 29.88 -18.21 9.10
C SER A 533 29.16 -16.97 9.63
N GLU A 534 29.34 -15.81 9.01
CA GLU A 534 28.57 -14.59 9.24
C GLU A 534 27.44 -14.46 8.21
N TYR A 535 26.26 -14.06 8.68
CA TYR A 535 25.07 -13.88 7.86
C TYR A 535 24.59 -12.44 7.90
N ILE A 536 24.40 -11.85 6.73
CA ILE A 536 23.98 -10.45 6.59
C ILE A 536 22.66 -10.39 5.84
N LEU A 537 21.65 -9.80 6.49
CA LEU A 537 20.39 -9.42 5.88
C LEU A 537 20.52 -8.07 5.17
N ILE A 538 20.16 -8.05 3.89
CA ILE A 538 20.07 -6.84 3.06
C ILE A 538 18.62 -6.42 2.94
N TRP A 539 18.32 -5.17 3.29
CA TRP A 539 16.95 -4.64 3.27
C TRP A 539 16.90 -3.15 2.92
N ASP A 540 15.72 -2.65 2.55
CA ASP A 540 15.50 -1.25 2.17
C ASP A 540 14.68 -0.49 3.21
N ASN A 541 15.22 0.60 3.75
CA ASN A 541 14.45 1.55 4.56
C ASN A 541 13.77 2.58 3.67
N HIS A 542 12.61 2.20 3.14
CA HIS A 542 11.79 3.09 2.32
C HIS A 542 11.32 4.34 3.07
N LYS A 543 11.04 4.25 4.39
CA LYS A 543 10.57 5.39 5.20
C LYS A 543 11.61 6.50 5.26
N ALA A 544 12.88 6.15 5.38
CA ALA A 544 13.99 7.10 5.41
C ALA A 544 14.66 7.31 4.05
N ARG A 545 14.18 6.63 2.99
CA ARG A 545 14.79 6.58 1.65
C ARG A 545 16.26 6.11 1.69
N ARG A 546 16.58 5.11 2.52
CA ARG A 546 17.92 4.49 2.61
C ARG A 546 17.84 3.03 2.19
N ASN A 547 18.36 2.71 1.02
CA ASN A 547 18.28 1.37 0.44
C ASN A 547 19.54 0.54 0.75
N ARG A 548 19.45 -0.78 0.59
CA ARG A 548 20.53 -1.77 0.77
C ARG A 548 21.25 -1.66 2.11
N ARG A 549 20.50 -1.46 3.19
CA ARG A 549 21.02 -1.52 4.56
C ARG A 549 21.42 -2.96 4.87
N ARG A 550 22.49 -3.10 5.66
CA ARG A 550 23.07 -4.38 6.08
C ARG A 550 22.80 -4.57 7.56
N LEU A 551 22.39 -5.77 7.95
CA LEU A 551 22.15 -6.15 9.34
C LEU A 551 22.69 -7.57 9.54
N GLU A 552 23.61 -7.72 10.49
CA GLU A 552 24.06 -9.04 10.93
C GLU A 552 22.90 -9.79 11.60
N ILE A 553 22.72 -11.05 11.23
CA ILE A 553 21.65 -11.91 11.76
C ILE A 553 22.22 -13.23 12.27
N GLY A 554 21.50 -13.82 13.23
CA GLY A 554 21.84 -15.14 13.76
C GLY A 554 21.67 -16.25 12.72
N ARG A 555 22.38 -17.37 12.94
CA ARG A 555 22.34 -18.56 12.10
C ARG A 555 20.92 -19.10 11.90
N GLU A 556 20.14 -19.21 12.96
CA GLU A 556 18.76 -19.73 12.90
C GLU A 556 17.85 -18.87 12.01
N THR A 557 17.97 -17.54 12.10
CA THR A 557 17.24 -16.61 11.23
C THR A 557 17.65 -16.78 9.77
N ALA A 558 18.97 -16.94 9.51
CA ALA A 558 19.47 -17.16 8.16
C ALA A 558 18.99 -18.49 7.56
N PHE A 559 18.95 -19.57 8.36
CA PHE A 559 18.44 -20.88 7.94
C PHE A 559 16.95 -20.82 7.60
N ALA A 560 16.13 -20.13 8.38
CA ALA A 560 14.72 -19.93 8.05
C ALA A 560 14.51 -19.17 6.72
N ILE A 561 15.40 -18.23 6.38
CA ILE A 561 15.39 -17.54 5.09
C ILE A 561 15.82 -18.49 3.97
N GLN A 562 16.86 -19.30 4.18
CA GLN A 562 17.36 -20.26 3.19
C GLN A 562 16.34 -21.37 2.88
N GLU A 563 15.70 -21.95 3.90
CA GLU A 563 14.61 -22.92 3.74
C GLU A 563 13.48 -22.34 2.89
N TRP A 564 13.04 -21.13 3.23
CA TRP A 564 12.02 -20.45 2.45
C TRP A 564 12.49 -20.12 1.03
N LEU A 565 13.73 -19.66 0.83
CA LEU A 565 14.29 -19.39 -0.50
C LEU A 565 14.29 -20.65 -1.38
N ALA A 566 14.59 -21.82 -0.81
CA ALA A 566 14.56 -23.09 -1.52
C ALA A 566 13.15 -23.40 -2.05
N ILE A 567 12.13 -23.30 -1.19
CA ILE A 567 10.72 -23.49 -1.57
C ILE A 567 10.29 -22.40 -2.56
N ARG A 568 10.60 -21.14 -2.25
CA ARG A 568 10.19 -19.96 -3.02
C ARG A 568 10.66 -20.01 -4.48
N ARG A 569 11.82 -20.60 -4.76
CA ARG A 569 12.37 -20.79 -6.12
C ARG A 569 11.58 -21.79 -6.97
N THR A 570 10.84 -22.72 -6.36
CA THR A 570 10.04 -23.73 -7.09
C THR A 570 8.62 -23.23 -7.39
N LEU A 571 8.16 -22.18 -6.70
CA LEU A 571 6.80 -21.67 -6.85
C LEU A 571 6.60 -20.88 -8.16
N LYS A 572 5.50 -21.20 -8.86
CA LYS A 572 5.00 -20.37 -9.96
C LYS A 572 4.36 -19.11 -9.38
N VAL A 573 4.92 -17.94 -9.71
CA VAL A 573 4.43 -16.64 -9.23
C VAL A 573 4.22 -15.67 -10.40
N PRO A 574 3.37 -14.64 -10.23
CA PRO A 574 3.23 -13.58 -11.23
C PRO A 574 4.57 -12.94 -11.60
N THR A 575 4.75 -12.56 -12.86
CA THR A 575 6.04 -12.02 -13.39
C THR A 575 6.61 -10.88 -12.56
N ARG A 576 5.76 -9.93 -12.15
CA ARG A 576 6.18 -8.79 -11.33
C ARG A 576 6.68 -9.16 -9.92
N SER A 577 6.32 -10.33 -9.43
CA SER A 577 6.64 -10.82 -8.08
C SER A 577 7.90 -11.67 -8.02
N ARG A 578 8.49 -11.99 -9.19
CA ARG A 578 9.65 -12.88 -9.31
C ARG A 578 10.84 -12.48 -8.44
N THR A 579 11.09 -11.18 -8.30
CA THR A 579 12.23 -10.65 -7.53
C THR A 579 12.00 -10.58 -6.02
N PHE A 580 10.77 -10.78 -5.54
CA PHE A 580 10.41 -10.61 -4.14
C PHE A 580 10.46 -11.94 -3.38
N LEU A 581 11.01 -11.89 -2.16
CA LEU A 581 11.08 -13.02 -1.24
C LEU A 581 9.67 -13.50 -0.86
N PHE A 582 8.76 -12.57 -0.61
CA PHE A 582 7.35 -12.86 -0.29
C PHE A 582 6.43 -12.41 -1.43
N PRO A 583 6.05 -13.33 -2.34
CA PRO A 583 5.30 -12.98 -3.54
C PRO A 583 3.83 -12.69 -3.23
N THR A 584 3.16 -11.97 -4.13
CA THR A 584 1.70 -11.87 -4.09
C THR A 584 1.06 -13.15 -4.64
N ALA A 585 -0.05 -13.58 -4.04
CA ALA A 585 -0.82 -14.77 -4.42
C ALA A 585 -1.65 -14.61 -5.70
N ARG A 586 -2.09 -13.38 -6.01
CA ARG A 586 -3.04 -13.12 -7.11
C ARG A 586 -2.40 -12.23 -8.16
N HIS A 587 -2.99 -12.15 -9.35
CA HIS A 587 -2.81 -10.98 -10.22
C HIS A 587 -3.50 -9.76 -9.56
N GLY A 588 -2.99 -9.30 -8.40
CA GLY A 588 -3.46 -8.14 -7.62
C GLY A 588 -2.80 -6.84 -8.12
N TYR A 589 -2.53 -5.85 -7.27
CA TYR A 589 -1.70 -4.68 -7.64
C TYR A 589 -0.27 -4.77 -7.13
N ASP A 590 -0.11 -5.27 -5.90
CA ASP A 590 1.19 -5.33 -5.25
C ASP A 590 2.05 -6.46 -5.81
N ALA A 591 3.35 -6.21 -5.91
CA ALA A 591 4.34 -7.19 -6.35
C ALA A 591 4.77 -8.16 -5.23
N CYS A 592 4.40 -7.90 -3.99
CA CYS A 592 4.70 -8.72 -2.82
C CYS A 592 3.44 -8.94 -1.95
N ILE A 593 3.51 -9.85 -0.97
CA ILE A 593 2.41 -10.10 -0.02
C ILE A 593 1.94 -8.80 0.61
N ASP A 594 0.63 -8.55 0.70
CA ASP A 594 0.09 -7.32 1.28
C ASP A 594 0.15 -7.35 2.83
N ALA A 595 0.24 -6.17 3.44
CA ALA A 595 0.39 -6.05 4.89
C ALA A 595 -0.86 -6.50 5.66
N ASP A 596 -2.05 -6.37 5.06
CA ASP A 596 -3.32 -6.78 5.66
C ASP A 596 -3.42 -8.31 5.72
N THR A 597 -2.96 -9.02 4.68
CA THR A 597 -2.83 -10.49 4.69
C THR A 597 -1.92 -10.95 5.82
N VAL A 598 -0.73 -10.33 5.99
CA VAL A 598 0.17 -10.68 7.10
C VAL A 598 -0.52 -10.44 8.45
N ALA A 599 -1.23 -9.32 8.61
CA ALA A 599 -1.94 -9.00 9.85
C ALA A 599 -3.08 -9.99 10.14
N LYS A 600 -3.94 -10.28 9.17
CA LYS A 600 -5.05 -11.25 9.29
C LYS A 600 -4.54 -12.63 9.65
N MET A 601 -3.42 -13.03 9.05
CA MET A 601 -2.87 -14.34 9.27
C MET A 601 -2.22 -14.46 10.66
N LEU A 602 -1.42 -13.47 11.08
CA LEU A 602 -0.89 -13.42 12.45
C LEU A 602 -2.03 -13.44 13.47
N ARG A 603 -3.11 -12.68 13.22
CA ARG A 603 -4.28 -12.66 14.08
C ARG A 603 -4.94 -14.03 14.18
N ARG A 604 -5.19 -14.69 13.03
CA ARG A 604 -5.77 -16.05 12.98
C ARG A 604 -4.93 -17.07 13.73
N TRP A 605 -3.61 -17.05 13.55
CA TRP A 605 -2.70 -17.94 14.28
C TRP A 605 -2.79 -17.71 15.79
N VAL A 606 -2.62 -16.46 16.24
CA VAL A 606 -2.63 -16.13 17.68
C VAL A 606 -3.99 -16.39 18.32
N ASP A 607 -5.11 -16.17 17.60
CA ASP A 607 -6.45 -16.49 18.10
C ASP A 607 -6.67 -18.00 18.25
N GLY A 608 -6.03 -18.82 17.41
CA GLY A 608 -6.10 -20.28 17.47
C GLY A 608 -5.24 -20.93 18.56
N LEU A 609 -4.39 -20.19 19.26
CA LEU A 609 -3.51 -20.74 20.30
C LEU A 609 -4.26 -21.04 21.61
N PRO A 610 -3.71 -21.94 22.47
CA PRO A 610 -4.08 -22.03 23.89
C PRO A 610 -3.87 -20.69 24.63
N GLU A 611 -4.50 -20.51 25.80
CA GLU A 611 -4.36 -19.28 26.60
C GLU A 611 -2.88 -18.94 26.83
N LEU A 612 -2.51 -17.68 26.54
CA LEU A 612 -1.14 -17.22 26.71
C LEU A 612 -1.05 -16.58 28.08
N LEU A 613 -0.05 -16.98 28.87
CA LEU A 613 0.11 -16.53 30.25
C LEU A 613 1.23 -15.49 30.35
N THR A 614 1.09 -14.56 31.29
CA THR A 614 2.14 -13.61 31.71
C THR A 614 3.07 -14.25 32.73
N ASP A 615 4.12 -13.54 33.11
CA ASP A 615 5.03 -13.90 34.21
C ASP A 615 4.54 -13.40 35.58
N THR A 616 3.41 -12.68 35.62
CA THR A 616 2.80 -12.16 36.84
C THR A 616 1.72 -13.10 37.36
N VAL A 617 1.68 -13.27 38.68
CA VAL A 617 0.66 -14.09 39.37
C VAL A 617 -0.49 -13.24 39.91
N ASP A 618 -1.68 -13.83 39.98
CA ASP A 618 -2.82 -13.28 40.71
C ASP A 618 -2.66 -13.47 42.23
N LYS A 619 -3.69 -13.08 42.99
CA LYS A 619 -3.70 -13.21 44.45
C LYS A 619 -3.68 -14.66 44.93
N ASP A 620 -4.04 -15.60 44.06
CA ASP A 620 -4.15 -17.02 44.34
C ASP A 620 -2.91 -17.80 43.83
N GLY A 621 -1.92 -17.10 43.25
CA GLY A 621 -0.67 -17.69 42.76
C GLY A 621 -0.72 -18.20 41.32
N ASN A 622 -1.82 -17.99 40.57
CA ASN A 622 -1.94 -18.41 39.18
C ASN A 622 -1.40 -17.33 38.24
N LEU A 623 -0.72 -17.73 37.15
CA LEU A 623 -0.25 -16.79 36.15
C LEU A 623 -1.43 -16.09 35.45
N LEU A 624 -1.33 -14.77 35.28
CA LEU A 624 -2.40 -13.97 34.68
C LEU A 624 -2.45 -14.17 33.15
N PRO A 625 -3.64 -14.21 32.53
CA PRO A 625 -3.78 -14.25 31.08
C PRO A 625 -3.23 -12.99 30.39
N PHE A 626 -2.60 -13.18 29.23
CA PHE A 626 -2.11 -12.10 28.38
C PHE A 626 -3.15 -11.70 27.33
N ASP A 627 -3.41 -10.39 27.21
CA ASP A 627 -4.28 -9.87 26.15
C ASP A 627 -3.64 -10.04 24.77
N ARG A 628 -4.14 -11.04 24.04
CA ARG A 628 -3.70 -11.39 22.68
C ARG A 628 -3.87 -10.27 21.67
N SER A 629 -4.74 -9.27 21.92
CA SER A 629 -4.93 -8.13 21.02
C SER A 629 -3.65 -7.29 20.87
N ARG A 630 -2.74 -7.38 21.86
CA ARG A 630 -1.44 -6.71 21.87
C ARG A 630 -0.40 -7.40 20.99
N ILE A 631 -0.70 -8.57 20.42
CA ILE A 631 0.17 -9.31 19.50
C ILE A 631 -0.19 -8.93 18.06
N PHE A 632 0.62 -8.07 17.45
CA PHE A 632 0.50 -7.67 16.05
C PHE A 632 1.89 -7.44 15.43
N ALA A 633 1.98 -7.39 14.10
CA ALA A 633 3.27 -7.42 13.38
C ALA A 633 4.27 -6.33 13.83
N TYR A 634 3.80 -5.12 14.17
CA TYR A 634 4.68 -4.03 14.62
C TYR A 634 5.10 -4.16 16.11
N ALA A 635 4.39 -4.96 16.92
CA ALA A 635 4.76 -5.24 18.31
C ALA A 635 6.11 -5.98 18.41
N PHE A 636 6.44 -6.83 17.44
CA PHE A 636 7.75 -7.51 17.38
C PHE A 636 8.92 -6.53 17.24
N ARG A 637 8.72 -5.39 16.56
CA ARG A 637 9.72 -4.31 16.49
C ARG A 637 9.95 -3.69 17.87
N HIS A 638 8.89 -3.41 18.61
CA HIS A 638 9.02 -2.90 19.99
C HIS A 638 9.70 -3.93 20.88
N THR A 639 9.34 -5.21 20.73
CA THR A 639 9.90 -6.32 21.50
C THR A 639 11.39 -6.50 21.25
N TYR A 640 11.82 -6.53 19.98
CA TYR A 640 13.24 -6.58 19.62
C TYR A 640 14.04 -5.43 20.24
N ALA A 641 13.55 -4.19 20.13
CA ALA A 641 14.22 -3.04 20.72
C ALA A 641 14.29 -3.12 22.25
N GLN A 642 13.19 -3.58 22.88
CA GLN A 642 13.11 -3.70 24.33
C GLN A 642 14.08 -4.75 24.86
N ARG A 643 14.17 -5.92 24.22
CA ARG A 643 15.14 -6.98 24.56
C ARG A 643 16.58 -6.47 24.49
N HIS A 644 16.94 -5.71 23.47
CA HIS A 644 18.27 -5.09 23.38
C HIS A 644 18.53 -4.07 24.49
N ALA A 645 17.56 -3.21 24.78
CA ALA A 645 17.69 -2.23 25.87
C ALA A 645 17.82 -2.93 27.24
N ASP A 646 17.04 -3.98 27.49
CA ASP A 646 17.07 -4.75 28.74
C ASP A 646 18.37 -5.58 28.87
N ALA A 647 18.92 -6.05 27.74
CA ALA A 647 20.24 -6.67 27.67
C ALA A 647 21.42 -5.67 27.85
N GLY A 648 21.13 -4.37 28.02
CA GLY A 648 22.15 -3.34 28.23
C GLY A 648 22.85 -2.86 26.95
N THR A 649 22.24 -3.04 25.77
CA THR A 649 22.78 -2.49 24.52
C THR A 649 22.81 -0.96 24.60
N GLU A 650 23.96 -0.36 24.31
CA GLU A 650 24.14 1.10 24.29
C GLU A 650 23.12 1.83 23.40
N LEU A 651 22.66 3.01 23.82
CA LEU A 651 21.61 3.78 23.14
C LEU A 651 21.91 4.02 21.64
N ASN A 652 23.14 4.41 21.31
CA ASN A 652 23.53 4.70 19.93
C ASN A 652 23.62 3.42 19.09
N THR A 653 24.11 2.32 19.67
CA THR A 653 24.15 1.01 19.01
C THR A 653 22.73 0.54 18.72
N LEU A 654 21.81 0.64 19.69
CA LEU A 654 20.41 0.28 19.46
C LEU A 654 19.72 1.21 18.45
N ARG A 655 20.04 2.51 18.44
CA ARG A 655 19.56 3.46 17.42
C ARG A 655 19.96 3.00 16.01
N ASP A 656 21.21 2.55 15.86
CA ASP A 656 21.75 2.11 14.57
C ASP A 656 21.18 0.75 14.16
N LEU A 657 21.04 -0.20 15.09
CA LEU A 657 20.34 -1.47 14.88
C LEU A 657 18.90 -1.21 14.40
N MET A 658 18.15 -0.35 15.09
CA MET A 658 16.77 0.01 14.74
C MET A 658 16.65 0.91 13.50
N ASP A 659 17.77 1.42 12.99
CA ASP A 659 17.87 2.39 11.89
C ASP A 659 16.99 3.65 12.12
N HIS A 660 17.03 4.18 13.34
CA HIS A 660 16.36 5.42 13.73
C HIS A 660 17.16 6.67 13.32
N LYS A 661 16.46 7.76 12.94
CA LYS A 661 17.11 9.05 12.60
C LYS A 661 17.51 9.86 13.84
N SER A 662 16.74 9.78 14.92
CA SER A 662 16.97 10.51 16.17
C SER A 662 17.14 9.52 17.33
N ALA A 663 18.06 9.85 18.24
CA ALA A 663 18.24 9.14 19.50
C ALA A 663 17.01 9.25 20.41
N ASP A 664 16.23 10.33 20.31
CA ASP A 664 15.01 10.53 21.11
C ASP A 664 13.97 9.44 20.89
N THR A 665 13.89 8.91 19.66
CA THR A 665 12.98 7.80 19.34
C THR A 665 13.42 6.51 20.01
N THR A 666 14.73 6.28 20.14
CA THR A 666 15.29 5.11 20.81
C THR A 666 15.25 5.25 22.33
N MET A 667 15.40 6.47 22.85
CA MET A 667 15.33 6.78 24.28
C MET A 667 14.05 6.26 24.94
N GLY A 668 12.95 6.21 24.19
CA GLY A 668 11.68 5.64 24.66
C GLY A 668 11.79 4.21 25.21
N TYR A 669 12.71 3.37 24.72
CA TYR A 669 12.93 1.99 25.21
C TYR A 669 13.74 1.91 26.50
N PHE A 670 14.42 3.00 26.86
CA PHE A 670 15.21 3.11 28.08
C PHE A 670 14.47 3.86 29.19
N LYS A 671 13.36 4.53 28.87
CA LYS A 671 12.50 5.16 29.88
C LYS A 671 11.95 4.08 30.81
N VAL A 672 12.39 4.12 32.06
CA VAL A 672 11.83 3.31 33.14
C VAL A 672 10.84 4.19 33.89
N SER A 673 9.70 3.64 34.31
CA SER A 673 8.77 4.39 35.16
C SER A 673 9.46 4.87 36.44
N THR A 674 9.10 6.06 36.91
CA THR A 674 9.67 6.64 38.14
C THR A 674 9.53 5.68 39.34
N GLU A 675 8.45 4.91 39.39
CA GLU A 675 8.21 3.91 40.42
C GLU A 675 9.20 2.73 40.35
N LYS A 676 9.44 2.16 39.16
CA LYS A 676 10.39 1.06 38.96
C LYS A 676 11.82 1.51 39.24
N HIS A 677 12.20 2.71 38.83
CA HIS A 677 13.51 3.29 39.15
C HIS A 677 13.68 3.44 40.67
N ARG A 678 12.71 4.03 41.36
CA ARG A 678 12.75 4.22 42.82
C ARG A 678 12.90 2.89 43.57
N LYS A 679 12.13 1.87 43.20
CA LYS A 679 12.24 0.51 43.79
C LYS A 679 13.63 -0.09 43.56
N ALA A 680 14.17 0.01 42.36
CA ALA A 680 15.51 -0.49 42.06
C ALA A 680 16.60 0.22 42.87
N VAL A 681 16.54 1.55 42.99
CA VAL A 681 17.46 2.34 43.83
C VAL A 681 17.33 1.95 45.30
N GLU A 682 16.11 1.75 45.80
CA GLU A 682 15.85 1.35 47.18
C GLU A 682 16.50 0.01 47.51
N THR A 683 16.29 -1.01 46.66
CA THR A 683 16.98 -2.30 46.78
C THR A 683 18.50 -2.14 46.69
N MET A 684 19.02 -1.48 45.66
CA MET A 684 20.47 -1.36 45.43
C MET A 684 21.21 -0.60 46.52
N SER A 685 20.56 0.40 47.14
CA SER A 685 21.15 1.20 48.21
C SER A 685 21.59 0.38 49.43
N GLN A 686 21.00 -0.81 49.63
CA GLN A 686 21.29 -1.72 50.74
C GLN A 686 22.51 -2.63 50.49
N HIS A 687 22.92 -2.80 49.23
CA HIS A 687 23.98 -3.73 48.82
C HIS A 687 25.26 -3.04 48.35
N VAL A 688 25.41 -1.75 48.66
CA VAL A 688 26.62 -0.97 48.37
C VAL A 688 27.77 -1.45 49.25
N VAL A 689 28.97 -1.60 48.68
CA VAL A 689 30.21 -1.90 49.40
C VAL A 689 31.24 -0.77 49.28
N ASP A 690 32.28 -0.79 50.11
CA ASP A 690 33.44 0.09 49.97
C ASP A 690 34.55 -0.55 49.11
N ARG A 691 35.69 0.15 48.96
CA ARG A 691 36.84 -0.34 48.18
C ARG A 691 37.47 -1.63 48.70
N TYR A 692 37.23 -1.99 49.96
CA TYR A 692 37.74 -3.19 50.59
C TYR A 692 36.72 -4.34 50.53
N GLY A 693 35.54 -4.09 49.95
CA GLY A 693 34.43 -5.03 49.90
C GLY A 693 33.62 -5.08 51.20
N ASN A 694 33.81 -4.15 52.14
CA ASN A 694 32.98 -4.11 53.36
C ASN A 694 31.59 -3.51 53.04
N PRO A 695 30.50 -4.01 53.64
CA PRO A 695 29.18 -3.40 53.49
C PRO A 695 29.18 -1.92 53.89
N SER A 696 28.64 -1.08 53.02
CA SER A 696 28.51 0.37 53.22
C SER A 696 27.13 0.85 52.69
N PRO A 697 26.01 0.33 53.23
CA PRO A 697 24.68 0.68 52.76
C PRO A 697 24.39 2.17 52.90
N THR A 698 23.54 2.68 52.03
CA THR A 698 23.12 4.08 52.04
C THR A 698 21.80 4.19 52.82
N PRO A 699 21.61 5.21 53.69
CA PRO A 699 20.46 5.26 54.59
C PRO A 699 19.11 5.46 53.90
N SER A 700 19.08 5.89 52.63
CA SER A 700 17.86 5.99 51.84
C SER A 700 18.17 6.04 50.34
N ALA A 701 17.15 5.73 49.52
CA ALA A 701 17.21 5.89 48.07
C ALA A 701 17.56 7.33 47.65
N THR A 702 16.99 8.33 48.33
CA THR A 702 17.30 9.75 48.08
C THR A 702 18.76 10.07 48.41
N ALA A 703 19.31 9.50 49.49
CA ALA A 703 20.72 9.70 49.82
C ALA A 703 21.64 9.04 48.79
N TYR A 704 21.24 7.89 48.21
CA TYR A 704 21.97 7.23 47.13
C TYR A 704 22.03 8.13 45.87
N GLU A 705 20.89 8.68 45.43
CA GLU A 705 20.84 9.53 44.24
C GLU A 705 21.51 10.90 44.42
N VAL A 706 21.35 11.55 45.58
CA VAL A 706 21.85 12.92 45.81
C VAL A 706 23.33 12.94 46.17
N ARG A 707 23.83 11.91 46.87
CA ARG A 707 25.20 11.90 47.42
C ARG A 707 26.15 11.00 46.65
N SER A 708 25.70 10.38 45.57
CA SER A 708 26.55 9.56 44.73
C SER A 708 26.31 9.84 43.26
N VAL A 709 27.35 9.65 42.45
CA VAL A 709 27.27 9.73 41.00
C VAL A 709 27.86 8.47 40.41
N ALA A 710 27.22 7.94 39.36
CA ALA A 710 27.76 6.81 38.63
C ALA A 710 29.12 7.19 38.00
N VAL A 711 30.12 6.35 38.21
CA VAL A 711 31.44 6.39 37.58
C VAL A 711 31.69 5.05 36.88
N PRO A 712 32.70 4.90 36.01
CA PRO A 712 32.79 3.74 35.09
C PRO A 712 32.66 2.35 35.73
N PHE A 713 33.12 2.17 36.98
CA PHE A 713 33.16 0.86 37.63
C PHE A 713 32.37 0.80 38.94
N GLY A 714 31.56 1.82 39.27
CA GLY A 714 30.80 1.88 40.53
C GLY A 714 30.19 3.25 40.77
N ASN A 715 29.91 3.61 42.02
CA ASN A 715 29.52 4.98 42.37
C ASN A 715 30.66 5.73 43.06
N CYS A 716 30.64 7.05 42.93
CA CYS A 716 31.53 7.96 43.64
C CYS A 716 30.72 8.87 44.56
N LYS A 717 31.12 8.95 45.84
CA LYS A 717 30.50 9.85 46.82
C LYS A 717 31.30 11.11 47.12
N GLU A 718 32.33 11.40 46.33
CA GLU A 718 33.16 12.61 46.53
C GLU A 718 32.36 13.85 46.12
N PRO A 719 32.09 14.82 47.02
CA PRO A 719 31.14 15.89 46.76
C PRO A 719 31.42 16.72 45.51
N SER A 720 32.70 16.99 45.18
CA SER A 720 33.07 17.79 44.01
C SER A 720 32.83 17.03 42.71
N ASN A 721 33.06 15.72 42.70
CA ASN A 721 32.81 14.85 41.56
C ASN A 721 31.33 14.55 41.38
N VAL A 722 30.58 14.41 42.47
CA VAL A 722 29.10 14.33 42.44
C VAL A 722 28.52 15.60 41.82
N LYS A 723 28.95 16.79 42.28
CA LYS A 723 28.50 18.07 41.72
C LYS A 723 28.87 18.24 40.24
N ALA A 724 29.96 17.63 39.80
CA ALA A 724 30.42 17.66 38.41
C ALA A 724 29.87 16.52 37.54
N GLY A 725 28.88 15.75 38.02
CA GLY A 725 28.29 14.66 37.24
C GLY A 725 29.27 13.53 36.92
N GLY A 726 30.27 13.29 37.78
CA GLY A 726 31.27 12.23 37.61
C GLY A 726 32.50 12.60 36.77
N GLY A 727 32.54 13.80 36.18
CA GLY A 727 33.60 14.22 35.24
C GLY A 727 34.86 14.84 35.86
N SER A 728 34.87 15.17 37.16
CA SER A 728 35.95 15.96 37.80
C SER A 728 36.94 15.15 38.64
N CYS A 729 36.88 13.82 38.60
CA CYS A 729 37.80 12.94 39.32
C CYS A 729 39.27 13.22 38.95
N ARG A 730 40.13 13.40 39.96
CA ARG A 730 41.56 13.72 39.79
C ARG A 730 42.47 12.50 39.55
N ILE A 731 42.04 11.32 39.98
CA ILE A 731 42.81 10.06 39.91
C ILE A 731 42.13 9.05 38.96
N ARG A 732 41.60 9.55 37.84
CA ARG A 732 40.73 8.80 36.92
C ARG A 732 41.19 7.35 36.70
N PHE A 733 40.21 6.45 36.62
CA PHE A 733 40.40 5.00 36.43
C PHE A 733 41.05 4.24 37.61
N GLN A 734 41.44 4.91 38.70
CA GLN A 734 41.94 4.25 39.92
C GLN A 734 40.87 4.16 41.03
N CYS A 735 39.63 3.84 40.65
CA CYS A 735 38.48 3.87 41.57
C CYS A 735 38.65 2.92 42.77
N SER A 736 39.16 1.72 42.55
CA SER A 736 39.42 0.72 43.60
C SER A 736 40.46 1.21 44.64
N GLY A 737 41.33 2.15 44.27
CA GLY A 737 42.25 2.82 45.17
C GLY A 737 41.63 3.96 45.99
N CYS A 738 40.40 4.39 45.72
CA CYS A 738 39.80 5.60 46.29
C CYS A 738 38.86 5.32 47.47
N ALA A 739 38.98 6.06 48.56
CA ALA A 739 38.10 5.91 49.73
C ALA A 739 36.62 6.31 49.46
N PHE A 740 36.36 7.08 48.40
CA PHE A 740 35.02 7.52 48.00
C PHE A 740 34.32 6.56 47.03
N TYR A 741 34.97 5.47 46.64
CA TYR A 741 34.41 4.46 45.75
C TYR A 741 33.36 3.61 46.47
N ARG A 742 32.20 3.46 45.83
CA ARG A 742 31.00 2.78 46.36
C ARG A 742 30.34 1.94 45.26
N PRO A 743 30.93 0.80 44.86
CA PRO A 743 30.30 -0.12 43.93
C PRO A 743 29.12 -0.84 44.58
N ASP A 744 28.19 -1.27 43.74
CA ASP A 744 27.03 -2.08 44.10
C ASP A 744 26.87 -3.20 43.05
N PRO A 745 26.01 -4.22 43.29
CA PRO A 745 25.87 -5.38 42.42
C PRO A 745 25.59 -5.07 40.94
N SER A 746 24.95 -3.94 40.64
CA SER A 746 24.63 -3.57 39.27
C SER A 746 25.86 -3.27 38.40
N PHE A 747 27.03 -3.00 39.01
CA PHE A 747 28.30 -2.76 38.31
C PHE A 747 29.15 -4.01 38.11
N LEU A 748 28.75 -5.18 38.64
CA LEU A 748 29.52 -6.42 38.54
C LEU A 748 30.03 -6.73 37.11
N PRO A 749 29.19 -6.68 36.05
CA PRO A 749 29.66 -6.93 34.69
C PRO A 749 30.76 -5.96 34.24
N ALA A 750 30.59 -4.66 34.52
CA ALA A 750 31.54 -3.63 34.13
C ALA A 750 32.89 -3.75 34.87
N VAL A 751 32.86 -4.13 36.15
CA VAL A 751 34.08 -4.39 36.94
C VAL A 751 34.80 -5.64 36.42
N GLU A 752 34.06 -6.70 36.07
CA GLU A 752 34.63 -7.94 35.52
C GLU A 752 35.26 -7.73 34.13
N ASP A 753 34.61 -6.96 33.26
CA ASP A 753 35.18 -6.52 31.97
C ASP A 753 36.46 -5.72 32.17
N HIS A 754 36.46 -4.80 33.14
CA HIS A 754 37.66 -4.01 33.44
C HIS A 754 38.80 -4.88 33.97
N ILE A 755 38.53 -5.88 34.82
CA ILE A 755 39.54 -6.85 35.26
C ILE A 755 40.13 -7.62 34.07
N ARG A 756 39.30 -8.03 33.09
CA ARG A 756 39.77 -8.68 31.86
C ARG A 756 40.69 -7.76 31.06
N ALA A 757 40.30 -6.50 30.88
CA ALA A 757 41.11 -5.49 30.20
C ALA A 757 42.46 -5.25 30.91
N LEU A 758 42.45 -5.05 32.22
CA LEU A 758 43.67 -4.86 33.02
C LEU A 758 44.61 -6.07 32.94
N LYS A 759 44.07 -7.31 32.90
CA LYS A 759 44.87 -8.52 32.69
C LYS A 759 45.56 -8.51 31.32
N ALA A 760 44.83 -8.16 30.27
CA ALA A 760 45.40 -8.03 28.93
C ALA A 760 46.48 -6.95 28.87
N ASP A 761 46.22 -5.78 29.47
CA ASP A 761 47.17 -4.67 29.54
C ASP A 761 48.44 -5.05 30.32
N ARG A 762 48.31 -5.83 31.40
CA ARG A 762 49.45 -6.31 32.19
C ARG A 762 50.35 -7.26 31.38
N GLU A 763 49.76 -8.21 30.64
CA GLU A 763 50.55 -9.12 29.80
C GLU A 763 51.25 -8.35 28.66
N MET A 764 50.57 -7.37 28.06
CA MET A 764 51.18 -6.47 27.08
C MET A 764 52.34 -5.66 27.68
N ALA A 765 52.15 -5.09 28.88
CA ALA A 765 53.16 -4.31 29.58
C ALA A 765 54.41 -5.15 29.90
N ARG A 766 54.25 -6.43 30.24
CA ARG A 766 55.36 -7.38 30.42
C ARG A 766 56.08 -7.67 29.11
N ALA A 767 55.33 -7.93 28.04
CA ALA A 767 55.90 -8.23 26.72
C ALA A 767 56.72 -7.05 26.16
N LEU A 768 56.30 -5.82 26.43
CA LEU A 768 56.98 -4.59 26.01
C LEU A 768 58.18 -4.22 26.90
N GLY A 769 58.49 -4.99 27.95
CA GLY A 769 59.59 -4.69 28.86
C GLY A 769 59.41 -3.39 29.65
N THR A 770 58.16 -3.03 29.98
CA THR A 770 57.87 -1.80 30.73
C THR A 770 58.45 -1.84 32.15
N ALA A 771 58.67 -0.66 32.73
CA ALA A 771 59.23 -0.53 34.07
C ALA A 771 58.35 -1.22 35.14
N GLU A 772 58.98 -1.77 36.17
CA GLU A 772 58.33 -2.58 37.20
C GLU A 772 57.12 -1.89 37.87
N PHE A 773 57.21 -0.58 38.09
CA PHE A 773 56.12 0.17 38.74
C PHE A 773 54.82 0.16 37.93
N VAL A 774 54.89 0.01 36.60
CA VAL A 774 53.71 -0.08 35.71
C VAL A 774 53.04 -1.43 35.88
N VAL A 775 53.82 -2.52 35.82
CA VAL A 775 53.32 -3.89 36.00
C VAL A 775 52.76 -4.11 37.40
N ARG A 776 53.43 -3.56 38.43
CA ARG A 776 52.95 -3.57 39.81
C ARG A 776 51.60 -2.84 39.93
N ASN A 777 51.49 -1.63 39.41
CA ASN A 777 50.25 -0.86 39.46
C ASN A 777 49.06 -1.55 38.75
N LEU A 778 49.30 -2.25 37.63
CA LEU A 778 48.26 -3.04 36.98
C LEU A 778 47.86 -4.26 37.83
N SER A 779 48.83 -4.93 38.45
CA SER A 779 48.58 -6.07 39.34
C SER A 779 47.79 -5.66 40.59
N ASP A 780 48.19 -4.58 41.25
CA ASP A 780 47.51 -4.04 42.43
C ASP A 780 46.06 -3.64 42.12
N GLN A 781 45.81 -3.06 40.93
CA GLN A 781 44.46 -2.73 40.47
C GLN A 781 43.61 -3.99 40.22
N ILE A 782 44.18 -5.02 39.57
CA ILE A 782 43.50 -6.30 39.35
C ILE A 782 43.08 -6.89 40.69
N ASP A 783 44.01 -7.01 41.65
CA ASP A 783 43.74 -7.60 42.96
C ASP A 783 42.68 -6.81 43.73
N SER A 784 42.75 -5.48 43.68
CA SER A 784 41.80 -4.61 44.36
C SER A 784 40.38 -4.73 43.78
N PHE A 785 40.22 -4.74 42.45
CA PHE A 785 38.90 -4.97 41.84
C PHE A 785 38.40 -6.40 42.01
N GLN A 786 39.28 -7.40 42.00
CA GLN A 786 38.91 -8.79 42.29
C GLN A 786 38.36 -8.95 43.71
N ASN A 787 38.96 -8.30 44.71
CA ASN A 787 38.45 -8.31 46.08
C ASN A 787 37.02 -7.76 46.18
N VAL A 788 36.73 -6.68 45.45
CA VAL A 788 35.38 -6.10 45.37
C VAL A 788 34.38 -7.09 44.74
N VAL A 789 34.74 -7.69 43.60
CA VAL A 789 33.89 -8.69 42.91
C VAL A 789 33.62 -9.89 43.81
N THR A 790 34.66 -10.45 44.45
CA THR A 790 34.52 -11.59 45.35
C THR A 790 33.61 -11.26 46.54
N SER A 791 33.72 -10.06 47.12
CA SER A 791 32.84 -9.67 48.23
C SER A 791 31.38 -9.51 47.79
N LEU A 792 31.14 -8.86 46.66
CA LEU A 792 29.79 -8.69 46.10
C LEU A 792 29.15 -10.05 45.76
N ARG A 793 29.88 -10.95 45.11
CA ARG A 793 29.37 -12.31 44.80
C ARG A 793 29.08 -13.11 46.06
N ARG A 794 29.96 -13.08 47.06
CA ARG A 794 29.73 -13.75 48.35
C ARG A 794 28.46 -13.24 49.04
N GLN A 795 28.20 -11.93 48.98
CA GLN A 795 26.97 -11.37 49.54
C GLN A 795 25.72 -11.87 48.79
N ILE A 796 25.79 -12.02 47.47
CA ILE A 796 24.68 -12.52 46.63
C ILE A 796 24.44 -14.02 46.86
N GLU A 797 25.50 -14.82 46.98
CA GLU A 797 25.42 -16.28 47.16
C GLU A 797 24.74 -16.70 48.47
N VAL A 798 24.83 -15.88 49.52
CA VAL A 798 24.18 -16.15 50.82
C VAL A 798 22.73 -15.69 50.89
N MET A 799 22.18 -15.08 49.84
CA MET A 799 20.79 -14.63 49.80
C MET A 799 19.83 -15.76 49.43
N PRO A 800 18.57 -15.74 49.93
CA PRO A 800 17.50 -16.56 49.42
C PRO A 800 17.30 -16.38 47.91
N GLU A 801 16.81 -17.41 47.21
CA GLU A 801 16.65 -17.39 45.75
C GLU A 801 15.72 -16.27 45.25
N GLU A 802 14.65 -15.98 46.00
CA GLU A 802 13.71 -14.90 45.70
C GLU A 802 14.36 -13.52 45.83
N ASP A 803 15.12 -13.28 46.90
CA ASP A 803 15.84 -12.01 47.12
C ASP A 803 16.93 -11.79 46.08
N ARG A 804 17.65 -12.87 45.69
CA ARG A 804 18.62 -12.83 44.60
C ARG A 804 17.96 -12.42 43.29
N ARG A 805 16.79 -12.98 42.96
CA ARG A 805 16.04 -12.61 41.75
C ARG A 805 15.63 -11.14 41.78
N HIS A 806 15.11 -10.65 42.91
CA HIS A 806 14.77 -9.22 43.06
C HIS A 806 16.00 -8.29 42.92
N LEU A 807 17.15 -8.71 43.45
CA LEU A 807 18.41 -7.97 43.32
C LEU A 807 18.90 -7.92 41.87
N GLU A 808 18.79 -9.02 41.14
CA GLU A 808 19.16 -9.12 39.73
C GLU A 808 18.26 -8.25 38.85
N GLU A 809 16.94 -8.25 39.10
CA GLU A 809 15.97 -7.38 38.43
C GLU A 809 16.27 -5.90 38.69
N ALA A 810 16.48 -5.50 39.96
CA ALA A 810 16.86 -4.14 40.31
C ALA A 810 18.19 -3.71 39.67
N SER A 811 19.16 -4.64 39.60
CA SER A 811 20.43 -4.41 38.91
C SER A 811 20.25 -4.16 37.42
N ALA A 812 19.38 -4.93 36.76
CA ALA A 812 19.05 -4.76 35.35
C ALA A 812 18.39 -3.40 35.09
N VAL A 813 17.46 -2.97 35.94
CA VAL A 813 16.81 -1.66 35.86
C VAL A 813 17.84 -0.52 35.94
N LEU A 814 18.76 -0.54 36.90
CA LEU A 814 19.77 0.52 37.02
C LEU A 814 20.76 0.51 35.85
N ARG A 815 21.17 -0.66 35.35
CA ARG A 815 22.02 -0.75 34.15
C ARG A 815 21.34 -0.13 32.94
N LYS A 816 20.04 -0.40 32.74
CA LYS A 816 19.24 0.18 31.66
C LYS A 816 19.18 1.70 31.73
N VAL A 817 18.98 2.26 32.92
CA VAL A 817 18.99 3.72 33.12
C VAL A 817 20.36 4.33 32.83
N ARG A 818 21.46 3.65 33.20
CA ARG A 818 22.83 4.12 32.90
C ARG A 818 23.17 4.05 31.41
N ALA A 819 22.74 3.02 30.70
CA ALA A 819 22.92 2.90 29.24
C ALA A 819 22.20 4.02 28.45
N ALA A 820 21.22 4.68 29.07
CA ALA A 820 20.53 5.85 28.52
C ALA A 820 21.30 7.16 28.76
N ALA A 821 22.20 7.20 29.74
CA ALA A 821 22.96 8.38 30.09
C ALA A 821 24.15 8.57 29.13
N PRO A 822 24.48 9.81 28.75
CA PRO A 822 25.67 10.05 27.94
C PRO A 822 26.92 9.56 28.70
N PRO A 823 27.89 8.92 28.02
CA PRO A 823 29.12 8.49 28.67
C PRO A 823 29.82 9.70 29.30
N PRO A 824 30.46 9.55 30.48
CA PRO A 824 31.15 10.65 31.12
C PRO A 824 32.22 11.20 30.17
N ALA A 825 31.98 12.40 29.64
CA ALA A 825 32.87 13.03 28.68
C ALA A 825 34.23 13.31 29.36
N PRO A 826 35.37 12.94 28.73
CA PRO A 826 36.64 13.45 29.19
C PRO A 826 36.61 14.98 28.99
N PRO A 827 36.84 15.81 30.02
CA PRO A 827 37.01 17.23 29.80
C PRO A 827 38.33 17.41 29.04
N CYS A 828 38.22 17.66 27.74
CA CYS A 828 39.22 18.45 27.05
C CYS A 828 39.26 19.79 27.80
N ARG A 829 40.31 20.03 28.57
CA ARG A 829 40.62 21.37 29.01
C ARG A 829 40.88 22.17 27.74
N SER A 830 39.90 22.95 27.30
CA SER A 830 40.17 24.09 26.44
C SER A 830 41.12 24.98 27.22
N VAL A 831 42.41 24.88 26.91
CA VAL A 831 43.34 25.95 27.23
C VAL A 831 42.83 27.13 26.41
N SER A 832 42.18 28.09 27.05
CA SER A 832 41.91 29.36 26.40
C SER A 832 43.26 29.98 26.12
N CYS A 833 43.72 29.90 24.86
CA CYS A 833 44.85 30.68 24.41
C CYS A 833 44.38 32.14 24.43
N ARG A 834 44.65 32.84 25.55
CA ARG A 834 44.64 34.31 25.53
C ARG A 834 45.74 34.71 24.58
N THR A 835 45.37 35.40 23.52
CA THR A 835 46.24 36.16 22.64
C THR A 835 47.22 36.98 23.47
N MET A 836 48.49 36.58 23.49
CA MET A 836 49.60 37.47 23.82
C MET A 836 50.20 37.94 22.49
N SER A 837 50.19 39.25 22.28
CA SER A 837 50.92 39.94 21.21
C SER A 837 52.42 39.66 21.33
N PRO A 838 53.16 39.50 20.21
CA PRO A 838 54.60 39.29 20.25
C PRO A 838 55.34 40.62 20.00
N ASP A 839 56.06 41.11 21.01
CA ASP A 839 57.15 42.07 20.82
C ASP A 839 58.46 41.48 21.39
N LEU A 840 59.35 41.09 20.45
CA LEU A 840 60.83 41.00 20.54
C LEU A 840 61.49 39.89 21.41
N PRO A 841 62.79 39.56 21.19
CA PRO A 841 63.41 38.97 19.99
C PRO A 841 64.22 37.70 20.31
N VAL A 842 64.34 36.75 19.37
CA VAL A 842 65.15 35.53 19.53
C VAL A 842 66.50 35.70 18.83
N VAL A 843 67.58 35.56 19.63
CA VAL A 843 68.97 35.44 19.17
C VAL A 843 69.19 34.05 18.58
N ALA A 844 69.73 34.01 17.36
CA ALA A 844 69.99 32.80 16.60
C ALA A 844 71.34 32.16 16.95
N VAL A 845 71.39 30.82 16.92
CA VAL A 845 72.62 30.05 16.69
C VAL A 845 72.37 29.10 15.52
N ARG A 846 73.12 29.28 14.44
CA ARG A 846 73.17 28.43 13.23
C ARG A 846 74.32 27.41 13.34
N PRO A 847 74.22 26.27 12.65
CA PRO A 847 75.34 25.63 11.97
C PRO A 847 75.24 25.80 10.42
N PRO A 848 76.30 25.45 9.66
CA PRO A 848 76.76 26.24 8.52
C PRO A 848 76.26 25.82 7.12
N VAL A 849 76.64 26.69 6.19
CA VAL A 849 76.23 26.96 4.82
C VAL A 849 76.80 25.98 3.78
N THR A 850 76.10 25.81 2.66
CA THR A 850 76.59 25.77 1.24
C THR A 850 75.37 25.49 0.35
N ASP A 851 74.64 26.52 -0.11
CA ASP A 851 74.84 27.31 -1.35
C ASP A 851 75.00 26.44 -2.61
N TRP A 852 74.05 26.52 -3.54
CA TRP A 852 74.26 26.67 -4.99
C TRP A 852 72.93 27.02 -5.68
N THR A 853 73.06 27.90 -6.65
CA THR A 853 72.08 28.75 -7.33
C THR A 853 71.56 28.17 -8.65
N LEU A 854 70.59 28.89 -9.26
CA LEU A 854 70.14 28.98 -10.67
C LEU A 854 68.74 28.40 -10.91
N ARG A 855 67.67 29.18 -11.16
CA ARG A 855 67.35 30.27 -12.13
C ARG A 855 66.45 29.76 -13.26
N VAL A 856 65.29 30.43 -13.39
CA VAL A 856 64.64 30.90 -14.65
C VAL A 856 63.87 29.80 -15.41
N THR A 857 62.60 29.91 -15.83
CA THR A 857 61.77 30.99 -16.42
C THR A 857 60.27 30.70 -16.18
N ALA A 858 59.48 31.72 -15.83
CA ALA A 858 58.10 31.88 -16.30
C ALA A 858 58.14 32.61 -17.68
N PRO A 859 57.04 32.75 -18.48
CA PRO A 859 55.97 33.70 -18.11
C PRO A 859 54.55 33.50 -18.72
N VAL A 860 53.55 34.10 -18.04
CA VAL A 860 52.49 35.01 -18.57
C VAL A 860 51.44 34.42 -19.54
N ALA A 861 50.12 34.56 -19.37
CA ALA A 861 49.29 35.77 -19.23
C ALA A 861 47.92 35.41 -18.58
N VAL A 862 47.35 36.12 -17.58
CA VAL A 862 46.85 37.53 -17.53
C VAL A 862 45.47 37.64 -18.20
N PHE A 863 44.38 38.22 -17.67
CA PHE A 863 44.03 39.01 -16.45
C PHE A 863 42.47 39.04 -16.43
N SER A 864 41.77 39.31 -15.33
CA SER A 864 41.25 40.65 -14.94
C SER A 864 39.76 40.47 -14.53
N THR A 865 39.11 41.11 -13.54
CA THR A 865 39.40 42.16 -12.55
C THR A 865 38.10 42.30 -11.71
N ILE A 866 38.12 42.17 -10.37
CA ILE A 866 37.94 43.22 -9.32
C ILE A 866 36.57 43.95 -9.37
N GLN A 867 35.76 44.03 -8.29
CA GLN A 867 35.81 45.04 -7.20
C GLN A 867 34.84 44.62 -6.06
N ARG A 868 35.26 44.39 -4.80
CA ARG A 868 35.31 45.33 -3.63
C ARG A 868 34.09 46.24 -3.55
N GLY A 869 33.34 46.41 -2.45
CA GLY A 869 33.53 46.30 -1.00
C GLY A 869 32.62 47.42 -0.39
N VAL A 870 32.10 47.39 0.83
CA VAL A 870 32.74 47.72 2.11
C VAL A 870 31.60 48.21 3.03
N SER A 871 31.56 47.75 4.30
CA SER A 871 31.17 48.41 5.58
C SER A 871 29.85 49.20 5.73
N SER A 872 29.23 49.41 6.90
CA SER A 872 29.50 49.06 8.31
C SER A 872 28.30 49.48 9.19
N SER A 873 28.31 48.95 10.42
CA SER A 873 28.01 49.60 11.71
C SER A 873 26.57 49.96 12.15
N LEU A 874 26.32 49.55 13.41
CA LEU A 874 25.59 50.21 14.50
C LEU A 874 24.06 50.22 14.48
N SER A 875 23.46 49.22 15.16
CA SER A 875 22.43 49.33 16.22
C SER A 875 22.15 47.94 16.79
#